data_AF-A0A1G2WWR1-F1
#
_entry.id   AF-A0A1G2WWR1-F1
#
_cell.length_a   1.000
_cell.length_b   1.000
_cell.length_c   1.000
_cell.angle_alpha   90.00
_cell.angle_beta   90.00
_cell.angle_gamma   90.00
#
_symmetry.space_group_name_H-M   'P 1'
#
loop_
_entity.id
_entity.type
_entity.pdbx_description
1 polymer ?
#
loop_
_entity_poly.entity_id
_entity_poly.type
_entity_poly.pdbx_seq_one_letter_code
_entity_poly.pdbx_strand_id
1 'polypeptide(L)'
;MNKPFPLSLIFLLASQLLFTPSQNAYTQSSENTPEQTATTTVNLNQVNDVSTTYKDVFGKFGDNAERLYQQYGTFALEFLKEYKIEGLALLEKHGRSLANLHPLMDYRDIFHLYSNPGNNINNLNIFSPETLSQFYKTFGDEGIKYIANSPENIFLINEDKDKGKELINLANEKGDIVFPLARNHGIAFARLYDKDVLNIVIKFQEDGLLAVKKFGEKAKILFSLFIDDDTFYHVVKTYGHKQTIPIIYLFYDNNDFNSQVYDYLRKTKVYEWVSNWWYVTDTSMPNTQSDTVIRRENAQRAINLIFELGNDFLDRFEILDINNVKEESITTITNKLRNFFISDVEKVSRKRIRQEDVTFQDKLFAGLDIMGLIPIGGGISKGAKFAAKGARFARTTKGFKGLINLTDDLVKTYGDDVVQFVAKYGDDGIKALKVTDGKILKISQQYGDDAVRYVSKYGADAGTAIERYGNDVLSLARQYGDDVVKYTALYGDDGLRIIQKHGKDVVLLSSIYGDNVIKMTALHGDNVISYVSKYGASGVKVIEKYGDDVIRLAKRHGDDVIKYVGMYGDDGLKLARKGKAGLFIMRFTPPKAFAKCAKFIKYGLITTTLLIIATHPIAFLFSLINALAWLFGASPVIIAIIFGLVAAFFIIRFLKRFKWFFMPFLVCFRILKRFL
;
A
#
# COMPACT_ATOMS: atom_id res chain seq x y z
N MET A 1 -18.64 -64.37 -7.32
CA MET A 1 -19.10 -64.60 -5.94
C MET A 1 -19.98 -63.43 -5.51
N ASN A 2 -21.10 -63.74 -4.83
CA ASN A 2 -21.89 -62.94 -3.89
C ASN A 2 -22.44 -61.55 -4.29
N LYS A 3 -23.71 -61.56 -4.72
CA LYS A 3 -24.76 -60.59 -4.34
C LYS A 3 -25.14 -60.80 -2.83
N PRO A 4 -26.17 -60.14 -2.23
CA PRO A 4 -26.89 -58.88 -2.52
C PRO A 4 -26.96 -57.91 -1.29
N PHE A 5 -27.80 -56.88 -1.38
CA PHE A 5 -28.33 -56.09 -0.24
C PHE A 5 -28.97 -56.95 0.88
N PRO A 6 -29.02 -56.43 2.12
CA PRO A 6 -30.33 -56.26 2.77
C PRO A 6 -30.51 -54.92 3.53
N LEU A 7 -31.77 -54.62 3.89
CA LEU A 7 -32.18 -53.53 4.79
C LEU A 7 -31.89 -53.86 6.27
N SER A 8 -31.51 -52.84 7.05
CA SER A 8 -31.99 -52.65 8.42
C SER A 8 -31.86 -51.17 8.87
N LEU A 9 -32.40 -50.74 10.02
CA LEU A 9 -33.83 -50.47 10.28
C LEU A 9 -33.97 -49.54 11.52
N ILE A 10 -34.60 -48.36 11.37
CA ILE A 10 -35.24 -47.48 12.40
C ILE A 10 -34.39 -47.01 13.62
N PHE A 11 -34.22 -45.68 13.82
CA PHE A 11 -34.86 -44.89 14.92
C PHE A 11 -34.62 -43.36 14.78
N LEU A 12 -35.61 -42.60 15.29
CA LEU A 12 -35.87 -41.14 15.39
C LEU A 12 -34.68 -40.14 15.49
N LEU A 13 -34.84 -38.81 15.27
CA LEU A 13 -35.98 -37.89 15.50
C LEU A 13 -36.22 -36.84 14.38
N ALA A 14 -37.49 -36.48 14.16
CA ALA A 14 -37.91 -35.13 13.75
C ALA A 14 -37.99 -34.24 15.01
N SER A 15 -37.96 -32.90 15.01
CA SER A 15 -38.80 -31.96 14.25
C SER A 15 -38.27 -30.51 14.48
N GLN A 16 -38.32 -29.60 13.48
CA GLN A 16 -39.16 -28.37 13.43
C GLN A 16 -38.81 -27.26 14.48
N LEU A 17 -39.07 -25.94 14.30
CA LEU A 17 -40.01 -25.20 13.45
C LEU A 17 -39.40 -23.91 12.85
N LEU A 18 -39.89 -23.53 11.66
CA LEU A 18 -40.22 -22.14 11.32
C LEU A 18 -41.58 -21.80 11.93
N PHE A 19 -41.84 -20.58 12.40
CA PHE A 19 -43.07 -19.81 12.07
C PHE A 19 -43.09 -18.43 12.74
N THR A 20 -43.67 -17.46 12.04
CA THR A 20 -44.17 -16.17 12.55
C THR A 20 -45.69 -16.09 12.24
N PRO A 21 -46.45 -15.03 12.59
CA PRO A 21 -47.31 -15.02 13.77
C PRO A 21 -48.81 -14.85 13.45
N SER A 22 -49.70 -15.03 14.44
CA SER A 22 -51.02 -14.39 14.41
C SER A 22 -51.62 -14.20 15.81
N GLN A 23 -52.52 -13.21 15.93
CA GLN A 23 -53.17 -12.76 17.16
C GLN A 23 -54.46 -13.54 17.49
N ASN A 24 -54.83 -13.56 18.78
CA ASN A 24 -56.20 -13.47 19.34
C ASN A 24 -57.30 -14.49 18.92
N ALA A 25 -58.24 -14.92 19.77
CA ALA A 25 -58.44 -14.86 21.23
C ALA A 25 -59.70 -15.71 21.59
N TYR A 26 -59.98 -15.93 22.90
CA TYR A 26 -61.28 -16.39 23.48
C TYR A 26 -61.74 -17.85 23.19
N THR A 27 -62.32 -18.66 24.09
CA THR A 27 -62.37 -18.73 25.58
C THR A 27 -62.86 -20.12 26.06
N GLN A 28 -62.82 -20.36 27.38
CA GLN A 28 -63.73 -21.21 28.21
C GLN A 28 -63.48 -22.74 28.39
N SER A 29 -63.19 -23.09 29.66
CA SER A 29 -63.76 -24.19 30.50
C SER A 29 -63.61 -25.67 30.06
N SER A 30 -63.44 -26.68 30.95
CA SER A 30 -63.36 -26.73 32.42
C SER A 30 -62.70 -28.06 32.86
N GLU A 31 -62.24 -28.15 34.12
CA GLU A 31 -62.13 -29.39 34.95
C GLU A 31 -61.16 -30.53 34.50
N ASN A 32 -60.48 -31.30 35.36
CA ASN A 32 -60.45 -31.40 36.83
C ASN A 32 -59.07 -31.88 37.38
N THR A 33 -58.77 -31.54 38.65
CA THR A 33 -57.61 -31.91 39.52
C THR A 33 -57.68 -33.39 40.00
N PRO A 34 -56.69 -34.03 40.72
CA PRO A 34 -55.77 -33.53 41.79
C PRO A 34 -54.25 -33.66 41.48
N GLU A 35 -53.36 -32.74 41.90
CA GLU A 35 -52.79 -32.54 43.27
C GLU A 35 -51.88 -33.72 43.70
N GLN A 36 -50.56 -33.59 43.96
CA GLN A 36 -49.84 -32.80 44.99
C GLN A 36 -48.32 -32.84 44.69
N THR A 37 -47.37 -32.04 45.24
CA THR A 37 -47.36 -30.73 45.95
C THR A 37 -45.89 -30.24 46.06
N ALA A 38 -45.58 -28.99 45.68
CA ALA A 38 -44.38 -28.24 46.15
C ALA A 38 -44.54 -26.73 45.88
N THR A 39 -44.66 -25.93 46.94
CA THR A 39 -45.08 -24.51 46.89
C THR A 39 -43.90 -23.54 46.84
N THR A 40 -43.99 -22.49 46.01
CA THR A 40 -43.16 -21.28 46.16
C THR A 40 -44.06 -20.09 46.49
N THR A 41 -44.18 -19.77 47.78
CA THR A 41 -44.96 -18.63 48.27
C THR A 41 -44.09 -17.38 48.29
N VAL A 42 -44.28 -16.46 47.34
CA VAL A 42 -43.75 -15.09 47.47
C VAL A 42 -44.55 -14.39 48.58
N ASN A 43 -43.83 -13.82 49.54
CA ASN A 43 -44.42 -13.34 50.79
C ASN A 43 -45.08 -11.96 50.62
N LEU A 44 -46.41 -11.88 50.74
CA LEU A 44 -47.20 -10.65 50.63
C LEU A 44 -46.73 -9.52 51.57
N ASN A 45 -46.11 -9.87 52.71
CA ASN A 45 -45.56 -8.88 53.64
C ASN A 45 -44.36 -8.12 53.06
N GLN A 46 -43.57 -8.75 52.19
CA GLN A 46 -42.35 -8.17 51.64
C GLN A 46 -42.63 -7.11 50.56
N VAL A 47 -43.72 -7.29 49.80
CA VAL A 47 -44.17 -6.31 48.79
C VAL A 47 -44.69 -5.03 49.45
N ASN A 48 -45.42 -5.15 50.57
CA ASN A 48 -45.91 -4.00 51.33
C ASN A 48 -44.77 -3.19 51.98
N ASP A 49 -43.72 -3.85 52.44
CA ASP A 49 -42.56 -3.20 53.07
C ASP A 49 -41.70 -2.42 52.04
N VAL A 50 -41.44 -3.02 50.87
CA VAL A 50 -40.73 -2.35 49.76
C VAL A 50 -41.55 -1.19 49.19
N SER A 51 -42.86 -1.38 48.99
CA SER A 51 -43.78 -0.31 48.54
C SER A 51 -43.81 0.87 49.51
N THR A 52 -43.76 0.61 50.82
CA THR A 52 -43.69 1.65 51.86
C THR A 52 -42.33 2.36 51.86
N THR A 53 -41.23 1.59 51.76
CA THR A 53 -39.85 2.12 51.81
C THR A 53 -39.48 2.95 50.57
N TYR A 54 -39.99 2.58 49.40
CA TYR A 54 -39.72 3.24 48.12
C TYR A 54 -40.92 4.02 47.58
N LYS A 55 -41.87 4.38 48.44
CA LYS A 55 -43.12 5.09 48.11
C LYS A 55 -42.90 6.33 47.23
N ASP A 56 -41.86 7.12 47.51
CA ASP A 56 -41.53 8.33 46.74
C ASP A 56 -40.99 8.00 45.34
N VAL A 57 -40.33 6.86 45.16
CA VAL A 57 -39.81 6.39 43.86
C VAL A 57 -40.97 5.88 43.00
N PHE A 58 -41.83 5.04 43.58
CA PHE A 58 -43.06 4.57 42.91
C PHE A 58 -44.01 5.73 42.57
N GLY A 59 -44.21 6.68 43.50
CA GLY A 59 -45.04 7.86 43.25
C GLY A 59 -44.48 8.79 42.16
N LYS A 60 -43.16 8.78 41.92
CA LYS A 60 -42.50 9.63 40.92
C LYS A 60 -42.36 8.99 39.54
N PHE A 61 -42.19 7.67 39.48
CA PHE A 61 -41.90 6.93 38.23
C PHE A 61 -43.01 5.95 37.81
N GLY A 62 -44.00 5.71 38.69
CA GLY A 62 -45.18 4.89 38.41
C GLY A 62 -44.85 3.49 37.91
N ASP A 63 -45.60 3.06 36.90
CA ASP A 63 -45.50 1.77 36.21
C ASP A 63 -44.07 1.43 35.75
N ASN A 64 -43.21 2.43 35.49
CA ASN A 64 -41.81 2.17 35.14
C ASN A 64 -40.98 1.69 36.33
N ALA A 65 -41.17 2.26 37.53
CA ALA A 65 -40.51 1.76 38.74
C ALA A 65 -41.02 0.35 39.11
N GLU A 66 -42.31 0.07 38.93
CA GLU A 66 -42.87 -1.27 39.14
C GLU A 66 -42.28 -2.29 38.15
N ARG A 67 -42.31 -2.00 36.85
CA ARG A 67 -41.70 -2.87 35.81
C ARG A 67 -40.21 -3.12 36.07
N LEU A 68 -39.45 -2.08 36.35
CA LEU A 68 -37.99 -2.21 36.57
C LEU A 68 -37.67 -2.94 37.88
N TYR A 69 -38.47 -2.77 38.93
CA TYR A 69 -38.36 -3.55 40.16
C TYR A 69 -38.65 -5.04 39.94
N GLN A 70 -39.72 -5.38 39.21
CA GLN A 70 -40.02 -6.78 38.86
C GLN A 70 -38.92 -7.42 38.01
N GLN A 71 -38.20 -6.64 37.20
CA GLN A 71 -37.16 -7.14 36.29
C GLN A 71 -35.75 -7.19 36.91
N TYR A 72 -35.42 -6.28 37.82
CA TYR A 72 -34.06 -6.08 38.35
C TYR A 72 -33.96 -5.96 39.89
N GLY A 73 -35.07 -6.08 40.61
CA GLY A 73 -35.11 -6.03 42.08
C GLY A 73 -34.89 -4.63 42.67
N THR A 74 -34.56 -4.58 43.96
CA THR A 74 -34.38 -3.31 44.72
C THR A 74 -33.28 -2.42 44.13
N PHE A 75 -32.29 -3.00 43.46
CA PHE A 75 -31.25 -2.28 42.69
C PHE A 75 -31.85 -1.18 41.82
N ALA A 76 -32.91 -1.47 41.05
CA ALA A 76 -33.52 -0.48 40.17
C ALA A 76 -34.20 0.65 40.96
N LEU A 77 -34.82 0.36 42.10
CA LEU A 77 -35.46 1.37 42.95
C LEU A 77 -34.44 2.29 43.62
N GLU A 78 -33.32 1.73 44.09
CA GLU A 78 -32.21 2.49 44.68
C GLU A 78 -31.52 3.36 43.62
N PHE A 79 -31.25 2.83 42.42
CA PHE A 79 -30.66 3.59 41.32
C PHE A 79 -31.59 4.71 40.79
N LEU A 80 -32.91 4.47 40.74
CA LEU A 80 -33.92 5.49 40.41
C LEU A 80 -34.05 6.57 41.51
N LYS A 81 -33.88 6.21 42.78
CA LYS A 81 -33.90 7.15 43.90
C LYS A 81 -32.73 8.14 43.80
N GLU A 82 -31.54 7.63 43.52
CA GLU A 82 -30.29 8.39 43.42
C GLU A 82 -30.26 9.25 42.14
N TYR A 83 -30.33 8.61 40.97
CA TYR A 83 -30.08 9.25 39.65
C TYR A 83 -31.33 9.66 38.87
N LYS A 84 -32.53 9.41 39.43
CA LYS A 84 -33.80 9.97 38.95
C LYS A 84 -34.05 9.69 37.46
N ILE A 85 -34.22 10.74 36.65
CA ILE A 85 -34.60 10.64 35.23
C ILE A 85 -33.45 10.07 34.38
N GLU A 86 -32.20 10.41 34.72
CA GLU A 86 -31.01 9.86 34.04
C GLU A 86 -30.83 8.39 34.41
N GLY A 87 -31.04 8.03 35.68
CA GLY A 87 -31.09 6.65 36.14
C GLY A 87 -32.15 5.82 35.40
N LEU A 88 -33.35 6.37 35.19
CA LEU A 88 -34.41 5.74 34.41
C LEU A 88 -33.95 5.48 32.96
N ALA A 89 -33.42 6.49 32.27
CA ALA A 89 -32.96 6.36 30.89
C ALA A 89 -31.86 5.29 30.71
N LEU A 90 -30.96 5.16 31.69
CA LEU A 90 -29.93 4.12 31.69
C LEU A 90 -30.51 2.72 31.99
N LEU A 91 -31.44 2.59 32.94
CA LEU A 91 -32.10 1.32 33.26
C LEU A 91 -32.95 0.78 32.11
N GLU A 92 -33.70 1.64 31.41
CA GLU A 92 -34.48 1.25 30.22
C GLU A 92 -33.59 0.69 29.10
N LYS A 93 -32.41 1.30 28.91
CA LYS A 93 -31.52 0.99 27.79
C LYS A 93 -30.52 -0.14 28.08
N HIS A 94 -30.08 -0.26 29.33
CA HIS A 94 -28.93 -1.09 29.74
C HIS A 94 -29.16 -1.86 31.05
N GLY A 95 -30.38 -1.88 31.61
CA GLY A 95 -30.67 -2.33 32.98
C GLY A 95 -30.10 -3.71 33.37
N ARG A 96 -30.09 -4.70 32.46
CA ARG A 96 -29.46 -6.00 32.72
C ARG A 96 -27.95 -5.90 32.96
N SER A 97 -27.23 -5.08 32.18
CA SER A 97 -25.79 -4.90 32.35
C SER A 97 -25.47 -4.14 33.64
N LEU A 98 -26.28 -3.13 33.98
CA LEU A 98 -26.17 -2.39 35.24
C LEU A 98 -26.41 -3.32 36.44
N ALA A 99 -27.49 -4.11 36.42
CA ALA A 99 -27.83 -5.05 37.49
C ALA A 99 -26.77 -6.16 37.67
N ASN A 100 -26.12 -6.60 36.58
CA ASN A 100 -25.03 -7.57 36.64
C ASN A 100 -23.72 -6.97 37.19
N LEU A 101 -23.49 -5.66 37.05
CA LEU A 101 -22.32 -4.97 37.61
C LEU A 101 -22.48 -4.60 39.08
N HIS A 102 -23.72 -4.39 39.55
CA HIS A 102 -24.02 -3.97 40.93
C HIS A 102 -23.39 -4.82 42.05
N PRO A 103 -23.35 -6.17 41.99
CA PRO A 103 -22.66 -6.97 43.01
C PRO A 103 -21.15 -6.75 43.06
N LEU A 104 -20.59 -6.09 42.04
CA LEU A 104 -19.15 -5.96 41.80
C LEU A 104 -18.68 -4.50 41.84
N MET A 105 -19.57 -3.51 41.82
CA MET A 105 -19.25 -2.09 41.64
C MET A 105 -20.34 -1.22 42.26
N ASP A 106 -19.98 -0.07 42.82
CA ASP A 106 -20.97 0.79 43.47
C ASP A 106 -21.87 1.53 42.45
N TYR A 107 -22.98 2.06 42.97
CA TYR A 107 -23.98 2.79 42.20
C TYR A 107 -23.41 3.98 41.42
N ARG A 108 -22.39 4.66 41.97
CA ARG A 108 -21.79 5.86 41.40
C ARG A 108 -20.87 5.52 40.24
N ASP A 109 -20.02 4.52 40.40
CA ASP A 109 -19.13 4.03 39.36
C ASP A 109 -19.92 3.44 38.18
N ILE A 110 -20.99 2.68 38.47
CA ILE A 110 -21.92 2.18 37.44
C ILE A 110 -22.59 3.35 36.71
N PHE A 111 -23.02 4.39 37.44
CA PHE A 111 -23.61 5.56 36.81
C PHE A 111 -22.60 6.31 35.93
N HIS A 112 -21.37 6.56 36.39
CA HIS A 112 -20.34 7.24 35.58
C HIS A 112 -19.97 6.45 34.33
N LEU A 113 -19.78 5.13 34.44
CA LEU A 113 -19.50 4.26 33.30
C LEU A 113 -20.53 4.37 32.17
N TYR A 114 -21.82 4.44 32.51
CA TYR A 114 -22.93 4.38 31.56
C TYR A 114 -23.49 5.76 31.15
N SER A 115 -23.23 6.81 31.93
CA SER A 115 -23.62 8.19 31.61
C SER A 115 -22.57 8.95 30.78
N ASN A 116 -21.29 8.53 30.83
CA ASN A 116 -20.21 9.20 30.11
C ASN A 116 -20.39 9.05 28.57
N PRO A 117 -20.59 10.15 27.81
CA PRO A 117 -20.83 10.08 26.36
C PRO A 117 -19.58 9.67 25.55
N GLY A 118 -18.39 9.71 26.14
CA GLY A 118 -17.16 9.19 25.53
C GLY A 118 -17.05 7.65 25.56
N ASN A 119 -17.89 6.99 26.36
CA ASN A 119 -17.90 5.53 26.49
C ASN A 119 -18.87 4.91 25.48
N ASN A 120 -18.35 4.19 24.48
CA ASN A 120 -19.18 3.34 23.63
C ASN A 120 -19.66 2.10 24.43
N ILE A 121 -20.83 2.23 25.06
CA ILE A 121 -21.42 1.21 25.94
C ILE A 121 -21.60 -0.15 25.25
N ASN A 122 -21.81 -0.20 23.93
CA ASN A 122 -21.93 -1.46 23.20
C ASN A 122 -20.62 -2.27 23.23
N ASN A 123 -19.49 -1.58 23.20
CA ASN A 123 -18.16 -2.17 23.30
C ASN A 123 -17.83 -2.59 24.74
N LEU A 124 -18.26 -1.82 25.75
CA LEU A 124 -18.09 -2.21 27.16
C LEU A 124 -18.87 -3.49 27.52
N ASN A 125 -20.05 -3.68 26.91
CA ASN A 125 -20.85 -4.90 27.06
C ASN A 125 -20.21 -6.18 26.45
N ILE A 126 -19.08 -6.07 25.75
CA ILE A 126 -18.32 -7.24 25.26
C ILE A 126 -17.57 -7.93 26.42
N PHE A 127 -17.22 -7.19 27.46
CA PHE A 127 -16.48 -7.70 28.62
C PHE A 127 -17.42 -8.36 29.64
N SER A 128 -16.91 -9.33 30.39
CA SER A 128 -17.65 -9.86 31.55
C SER A 128 -17.77 -8.78 32.64
N PRO A 129 -18.84 -8.77 33.45
CA PRO A 129 -18.99 -7.81 34.55
C PRO A 129 -17.81 -7.78 35.52
N GLU A 130 -17.20 -8.94 35.78
CA GLU A 130 -16.02 -9.12 36.62
C GLU A 130 -14.78 -8.48 35.98
N THR A 131 -14.58 -8.75 34.68
CA THR A 131 -13.47 -8.19 33.89
C THR A 131 -13.53 -6.67 33.86
N LEU A 132 -14.71 -6.12 33.54
CA LEU A 132 -14.93 -4.68 33.47
C LEU A 132 -14.79 -4.02 34.84
N SER A 133 -15.32 -4.64 35.90
CA SER A 133 -15.19 -4.11 37.27
C SER A 133 -13.74 -4.13 37.77
N GLN A 134 -13.01 -5.22 37.57
CA GLN A 134 -11.60 -5.31 37.98
C GLN A 134 -10.73 -4.31 37.22
N PHE A 135 -10.98 -4.13 35.91
CA PHE A 135 -10.27 -3.16 35.10
C PHE A 135 -10.56 -1.72 35.54
N TYR A 136 -11.84 -1.36 35.73
CA TYR A 136 -12.26 -0.06 36.25
C TYR A 136 -11.59 0.26 37.60
N LYS A 137 -11.63 -0.66 38.56
CA LYS A 137 -10.99 -0.49 39.88
C LYS A 137 -9.46 -0.33 39.81
N THR A 138 -8.84 -0.77 38.72
CA THR A 138 -7.38 -0.71 38.55
C THR A 138 -6.91 0.55 37.82
N PHE A 139 -7.67 1.01 36.82
CA PHE A 139 -7.27 2.08 35.90
C PHE A 139 -8.23 3.29 35.82
N GLY A 140 -9.41 3.21 36.44
CA GLY A 140 -10.43 4.26 36.47
C GLY A 140 -10.98 4.65 35.09
N ASP A 141 -11.69 5.78 35.04
CA ASP A 141 -12.24 6.35 33.79
C ASP A 141 -11.17 6.57 32.71
N GLU A 142 -9.96 6.96 33.12
CA GLU A 142 -8.79 7.12 32.24
C GLU A 142 -8.46 5.83 31.47
N GLY A 143 -8.53 4.67 32.13
CA GLY A 143 -8.39 3.38 31.46
C GLY A 143 -9.60 3.02 30.59
N ILE A 144 -10.81 3.27 31.08
CA ILE A 144 -12.06 2.92 30.37
C ILE A 144 -12.15 3.58 29.00
N LYS A 145 -11.82 4.88 28.92
CA LYS A 145 -11.76 5.68 27.69
C LYS A 145 -11.08 4.93 26.53
N TYR A 146 -9.97 4.24 26.82
CA TYR A 146 -9.15 3.56 25.83
C TYR A 146 -9.62 2.15 25.44
N ILE A 147 -10.44 1.49 26.28
CA ILE A 147 -11.07 0.19 25.94
C ILE A 147 -12.50 0.35 25.41
N ALA A 148 -13.17 1.47 25.71
CA ALA A 148 -14.51 1.74 25.24
C ALA A 148 -14.56 1.87 23.71
N ASN A 149 -13.58 2.56 23.09
CA ASN A 149 -13.54 2.71 21.63
C ASN A 149 -12.75 1.60 20.93
N SER A 150 -11.75 1.02 21.60
CA SER A 150 -10.90 -0.07 21.10
C SER A 150 -10.77 -1.19 22.16
N PRO A 151 -11.72 -2.15 22.21
CA PRO A 151 -11.73 -3.23 23.22
C PRO A 151 -10.42 -4.01 23.32
N GLU A 152 -9.71 -4.18 22.20
CA GLU A 152 -8.42 -4.85 22.10
C GLU A 152 -7.28 -4.20 22.89
N ASN A 153 -7.44 -2.95 23.35
CA ASN A 153 -6.45 -2.28 24.20
C ASN A 153 -6.40 -2.88 25.62
N ILE A 154 -7.46 -3.57 26.07
CA ILE A 154 -7.50 -4.18 27.40
C ILE A 154 -6.34 -5.16 27.62
N PHE A 155 -5.94 -5.90 26.59
CA PHE A 155 -4.86 -6.90 26.65
C PHE A 155 -3.48 -6.28 26.88
N LEU A 156 -3.26 -5.03 26.43
CA LEU A 156 -2.00 -4.31 26.61
C LEU A 156 -1.97 -3.57 27.95
N ILE A 157 -3.10 -2.95 28.33
CA ILE A 157 -3.20 -2.20 29.59
C ILE A 157 -3.18 -3.15 30.79
N ASN A 158 -3.85 -4.30 30.69
CA ASN A 158 -4.01 -5.25 31.79
C ASN A 158 -2.90 -6.34 31.85
N GLU A 159 -1.83 -6.23 31.05
CA GLU A 159 -0.68 -7.15 31.09
C GLU A 159 0.10 -7.02 32.40
N ASP A 160 0.34 -5.78 32.82
CA ASP A 160 1.01 -5.40 34.06
C ASP A 160 0.49 -4.04 34.53
N LYS A 161 0.30 -3.88 35.85
CA LYS A 161 -0.36 -2.69 36.41
C LYS A 161 0.44 -1.40 36.20
N ASP A 162 1.76 -1.46 36.30
CA ASP A 162 2.61 -0.27 36.21
C ASP A 162 2.92 0.07 34.75
N LYS A 163 3.13 -0.93 33.89
CA LYS A 163 3.14 -0.72 32.42
C LYS A 163 1.81 -0.17 31.90
N GLY A 164 0.68 -0.67 32.41
CA GLY A 164 -0.66 -0.21 32.00
C GLY A 164 -0.89 1.26 32.32
N LYS A 165 -0.51 1.70 33.53
CA LYS A 165 -0.52 3.12 33.92
C LYS A 165 0.41 3.97 33.05
N GLU A 166 1.62 3.49 32.79
CA GLU A 166 2.57 4.18 31.91
C GLU A 166 2.01 4.34 30.49
N LEU A 167 1.37 3.29 29.95
CA LEU A 167 0.77 3.29 28.62
C LEU A 167 -0.40 4.28 28.52
N ILE A 168 -1.24 4.35 29.55
CA ILE A 168 -2.32 5.34 29.67
C ILE A 168 -1.75 6.76 29.74
N ASN A 169 -0.72 7.01 30.56
CA ASN A 169 -0.08 8.31 30.65
C ASN A 169 0.51 8.76 29.31
N LEU A 170 1.22 7.88 28.61
CA LEU A 170 1.74 8.13 27.27
C LEU A 170 0.62 8.42 26.27
N ALA A 171 -0.49 7.68 26.31
CA ALA A 171 -1.63 7.90 25.43
C ALA A 171 -2.38 9.21 25.73
N ASN A 172 -2.39 9.66 26.99
CA ASN A 172 -2.93 10.96 27.38
C ASN A 172 -2.06 12.13 26.88
N GLU A 173 -0.74 11.96 26.86
CA GLU A 173 0.21 12.96 26.33
C GLU A 173 0.23 12.98 24.78
N LYS A 174 0.20 11.80 24.14
CA LYS A 174 0.57 11.61 22.72
C LYS A 174 -0.56 11.09 21.83
N GLY A 175 -1.73 10.83 22.40
CA GLY A 175 -2.91 10.29 21.73
C GLY A 175 -2.90 8.77 21.53
N ASP A 176 -4.05 8.25 21.08
CA ASP A 176 -4.39 6.83 20.93
C ASP A 176 -3.40 6.02 20.06
N ILE A 177 -2.60 6.69 19.23
CA ILE A 177 -1.54 6.09 18.41
C ILE A 177 -0.49 5.33 19.23
N VAL A 178 -0.36 5.64 20.52
CA VAL A 178 0.48 4.93 21.49
C VAL A 178 0.13 3.43 21.59
N PHE A 179 -1.15 3.05 21.51
CA PHE A 179 -1.56 1.64 21.62
C PHE A 179 -1.08 0.75 20.48
N PRO A 180 -1.32 1.05 19.18
CA PRO A 180 -0.77 0.26 18.08
C PRO A 180 0.76 0.30 18.02
N LEU A 181 1.40 1.41 18.42
CA LEU A 181 2.87 1.48 18.51
C LEU A 181 3.43 0.55 19.60
N ALA A 182 2.83 0.56 20.79
CA ALA A 182 3.21 -0.34 21.88
C ALA A 182 2.95 -1.80 21.51
N ARG A 183 1.82 -2.11 20.85
CA ARG A 183 1.46 -3.45 20.34
C ARG A 183 2.50 -4.01 19.38
N ASN A 184 2.96 -3.19 18.43
CA ASN A 184 3.82 -3.65 17.34
C ASN A 184 5.33 -3.54 17.67
N HIS A 185 5.72 -2.60 18.54
CA HIS A 185 7.13 -2.23 18.73
C HIS A 185 7.59 -2.14 20.20
N GLY A 186 6.67 -2.23 21.17
CA GLY A 186 6.91 -2.20 22.61
C GLY A 186 6.75 -0.81 23.25
N ILE A 187 6.38 -0.76 24.53
CA ILE A 187 6.13 0.50 25.27
C ILE A 187 7.35 1.45 25.30
N ALA A 188 8.56 0.90 25.39
CA ALA A 188 9.80 1.69 25.32
C ALA A 188 9.96 2.44 23.99
N PHE A 189 9.38 1.94 22.90
CA PHE A 189 9.34 2.67 21.62
C PHE A 189 8.30 3.79 21.64
N ALA A 190 7.12 3.57 22.23
CA ALA A 190 6.09 4.60 22.38
C ALA A 190 6.57 5.80 23.23
N ARG A 191 7.49 5.59 24.18
CA ARG A 191 8.18 6.68 24.90
C ARG A 191 8.94 7.62 23.97
N LEU A 192 9.63 7.08 22.96
CA LEU A 192 10.44 7.85 22.00
C LEU A 192 9.61 8.54 20.91
N TYR A 193 8.35 8.17 20.75
CA TYR A 193 7.46 8.77 19.76
C TYR A 193 7.14 10.22 20.10
N ASP A 194 7.46 11.14 19.20
CA ASP A 194 7.15 12.57 19.27
C ASP A 194 6.82 13.09 17.86
N LYS A 195 6.58 14.40 17.73
CA LYS A 195 6.23 15.01 16.43
C LYS A 195 7.35 14.84 15.38
N ASP A 196 8.61 14.81 15.81
CA ASP A 196 9.74 14.66 14.90
C ASP A 196 9.85 13.21 14.44
N VAL A 197 9.70 12.23 15.35
CA VAL A 197 9.61 10.82 14.99
C VAL A 197 8.42 10.54 14.06
N LEU A 198 7.27 11.21 14.23
CA LEU A 198 6.16 11.10 13.28
C LEU A 198 6.56 11.59 11.87
N ASN A 199 7.23 12.74 11.75
CA ASN A 199 7.71 13.24 10.45
C ASN A 199 8.72 12.26 9.81
N ILE A 200 9.62 11.70 10.62
CA ILE A 200 10.59 10.68 10.19
C ILE A 200 9.88 9.42 9.68
N VAL A 201 8.86 8.94 10.38
CA VAL A 201 8.09 7.74 9.99
C VAL A 201 7.21 8.00 8.76
N ILE A 202 6.63 9.19 8.61
CA ILE A 202 5.88 9.55 7.40
C ILE A 202 6.78 9.46 6.15
N LYS A 203 8.03 9.93 6.25
CA LYS A 203 8.92 10.05 5.09
C LYS A 203 9.81 8.83 4.86
N PHE A 204 10.37 8.25 5.92
CA PHE A 204 11.30 7.10 5.86
C PHE A 204 10.64 5.77 6.27
N GLN A 205 9.35 5.76 6.60
CA GLN A 205 8.55 4.57 6.87
C GLN A 205 9.20 3.66 7.93
N GLU A 206 9.20 2.34 7.68
CA GLU A 206 9.81 1.34 8.56
C GLU A 206 11.32 1.55 8.76
N ASP A 207 12.05 2.07 7.77
CA ASP A 207 13.50 2.29 7.89
C ASP A 207 13.82 3.39 8.89
N GLY A 208 13.10 4.51 8.87
CA GLY A 208 13.22 5.58 9.86
C GLY A 208 12.80 5.11 11.26
N LEU A 209 11.70 4.35 11.34
CA LEU A 209 11.20 3.76 12.58
C LEU A 209 12.24 2.83 13.24
N LEU A 210 12.81 1.91 12.47
CA LEU A 210 13.84 0.97 12.93
C LEU A 210 15.16 1.67 13.25
N ALA A 211 15.50 2.74 12.53
CA ALA A 211 16.67 3.56 12.83
C ALA A 211 16.55 4.27 14.18
N VAL A 212 15.43 4.93 14.45
CA VAL A 212 15.15 5.58 15.75
C VAL A 212 15.08 4.53 16.86
N LYS A 213 14.44 3.38 16.63
CA LYS A 213 14.42 2.27 17.59
C LYS A 213 15.82 1.73 17.92
N LYS A 214 16.74 1.71 16.95
CA LYS A 214 18.08 1.14 17.11
C LYS A 214 19.12 2.15 17.63
N PHE A 215 19.07 3.40 17.21
CA PHE A 215 20.11 4.41 17.46
C PHE A 215 19.63 5.65 18.24
N GLY A 216 18.34 5.71 18.60
CA GLY A 216 17.77 6.77 19.45
C GLY A 216 18.03 8.17 18.93
N GLU A 217 18.51 9.04 19.81
CA GLU A 217 18.79 10.46 19.50
C GLU A 217 19.81 10.65 18.37
N LYS A 218 20.77 9.72 18.16
CA LYS A 218 21.71 9.81 17.03
C LYS A 218 21.00 9.74 15.69
N ALA A 219 20.00 8.86 15.58
CA ALA A 219 19.12 8.82 14.41
C ALA A 219 18.29 10.10 14.33
N LYS A 220 17.58 10.48 15.41
CA LYS A 220 16.70 11.67 15.41
C LYS A 220 17.43 12.94 14.94
N ILE A 221 18.66 13.19 15.43
CA ILE A 221 19.51 14.30 14.98
C ILE A 221 19.72 14.27 13.47
N LEU A 222 20.19 13.14 12.91
CA LEU A 222 20.46 13.05 11.48
C LEU A 222 19.19 13.14 10.63
N PHE A 223 18.13 12.41 11.00
CA PHE A 223 16.88 12.49 10.26
C PHE A 223 16.26 13.89 10.32
N SER A 224 16.31 14.60 11.45
CA SER A 224 15.81 15.98 11.52
C SER A 224 16.69 16.97 10.71
N LEU A 225 18.01 16.76 10.63
CA LEU A 225 18.91 17.60 9.83
C LEU A 225 18.77 17.39 8.32
N PHE A 226 18.40 16.19 7.89
CA PHE A 226 18.37 15.76 6.49
C PHE A 226 17.00 15.22 6.06
N ILE A 227 15.92 15.60 6.76
CA ILE A 227 14.57 15.09 6.47
C ILE A 227 14.17 15.42 5.03
N ASP A 228 14.58 16.58 4.52
CA ASP A 228 14.30 17.06 3.16
C ASP A 228 15.41 16.84 2.15
N ASP A 229 16.37 15.97 2.47
CA ASP A 229 17.41 15.54 1.52
C ASP A 229 17.06 14.18 0.88
N ASP A 230 16.71 14.21 -0.41
CA ASP A 230 16.42 13.02 -1.21
C ASP A 230 17.65 12.08 -1.30
N THR A 231 18.87 12.62 -1.25
CA THR A 231 20.13 11.86 -1.23
C THR A 231 20.24 11.04 0.05
N PHE A 232 19.93 11.65 1.20
CA PHE A 232 19.91 10.96 2.49
C PHE A 232 18.83 9.88 2.52
N TYR A 233 17.63 10.17 1.99
CA TYR A 233 16.58 9.18 1.79
C TYR A 233 17.06 7.99 0.94
N HIS A 234 17.68 8.25 -0.21
CA HIS A 234 18.23 7.20 -1.07
C HIS A 234 19.35 6.40 -0.39
N VAL A 235 20.24 7.03 0.37
CA VAL A 235 21.31 6.38 1.11
C VAL A 235 20.74 5.43 2.17
N VAL A 236 19.87 5.92 3.05
CA VAL A 236 19.25 5.11 4.11
C VAL A 236 18.42 3.97 3.51
N LYS A 237 17.72 4.21 2.39
CA LYS A 237 16.89 3.18 1.74
C LYS A 237 17.69 2.12 0.99
N THR A 238 18.81 2.49 0.38
CA THR A 238 19.64 1.57 -0.44
C THR A 238 20.53 0.69 0.44
N TYR A 239 21.19 1.28 1.43
CA TYR A 239 22.20 0.60 2.26
C TYR A 239 21.70 0.26 3.68
N GLY A 240 20.49 0.70 4.02
CA GLY A 240 19.85 0.42 5.30
C GLY A 240 20.38 1.30 6.44
N HIS A 241 19.50 1.62 7.36
CA HIS A 241 19.82 2.41 8.56
C HIS A 241 20.96 1.80 9.41
N LYS A 242 21.12 0.47 9.40
CA LYS A 242 22.10 -0.24 10.24
C LYS A 242 23.56 0.09 9.90
N GLN A 243 23.85 0.38 8.63
CA GLN A 243 25.20 0.73 8.15
C GLN A 243 25.38 2.25 8.05
N THR A 244 24.36 2.94 7.52
CA THR A 244 24.45 4.37 7.18
C THR A 244 24.47 5.29 8.38
N ILE A 245 23.53 5.13 9.32
CA ILE A 245 23.37 6.05 10.47
C ILE A 245 24.62 6.15 11.34
N PRO A 246 25.32 5.06 11.71
CA PRO A 246 26.53 5.16 12.53
C PRO A 246 27.69 5.88 11.82
N ILE A 247 27.87 5.65 10.51
CA ILE A 247 28.94 6.26 9.71
C ILE A 247 28.66 7.75 9.48
N ILE A 248 27.43 8.12 9.14
CA ILE A 248 27.05 9.53 8.97
C ILE A 248 27.16 10.27 10.33
N TYR A 249 26.80 9.62 11.44
CA TYR A 249 26.94 10.22 12.77
C TYR A 249 28.42 10.37 13.19
N LEU A 250 29.31 9.45 12.79
CA LEU A 250 30.75 9.60 13.01
C LEU A 250 31.27 10.91 12.38
N PHE A 251 30.86 11.22 11.14
CA PHE A 251 31.23 12.47 10.48
C PHE A 251 30.54 13.69 11.10
N TYR A 252 29.30 13.54 11.59
CA TYR A 252 28.58 14.60 12.31
C TYR A 252 29.26 14.99 13.63
N ASP A 253 29.78 14.04 14.39
CA ASP A 253 30.26 14.29 15.76
C ASP A 253 31.78 14.49 15.86
N ASN A 254 32.55 13.88 14.93
CA ASN A 254 33.99 13.75 15.09
C ASN A 254 34.79 14.83 14.31
N ASN A 255 34.99 15.98 14.96
CA ASN A 255 35.82 17.07 14.43
C ASN A 255 37.26 16.65 14.10
N ASP A 256 37.79 15.57 14.70
CA ASP A 256 39.18 15.12 14.47
C ASP A 256 39.41 14.32 13.18
N PHE A 257 38.39 13.60 12.69
CA PHE A 257 38.49 12.98 11.35
C PHE A 257 38.66 14.07 10.28
N ASN A 258 37.85 15.13 10.41
CA ASN A 258 37.93 16.28 9.53
C ASN A 258 39.26 17.03 9.72
N SER A 259 39.74 17.23 10.96
CA SER A 259 41.00 17.91 11.25
C SER A 259 42.20 17.18 10.61
N GLN A 260 42.30 15.85 10.73
CA GLN A 260 43.42 15.08 10.19
C GLN A 260 43.43 15.02 8.66
N VAL A 261 42.27 14.81 8.03
CA VAL A 261 42.13 14.83 6.56
C VAL A 261 42.42 16.24 6.03
N TYR A 262 41.89 17.28 6.67
CA TYR A 262 42.13 18.68 6.33
C TYR A 262 43.61 19.06 6.44
N ASP A 263 44.27 18.70 7.54
CA ASP A 263 45.66 19.06 7.80
C ASP A 263 46.65 18.25 6.94
N TYR A 264 46.24 17.09 6.42
CA TYR A 264 46.96 16.36 5.37
C TYR A 264 46.79 17.04 4.00
N LEU A 265 45.54 17.30 3.57
CA LEU A 265 45.23 17.93 2.28
C LEU A 265 45.89 19.31 2.16
N ARG A 266 45.76 20.16 3.20
CA ARG A 266 46.30 21.53 3.28
C ARG A 266 47.82 21.63 3.07
N LYS A 267 48.58 20.55 3.33
CA LYS A 267 50.04 20.51 3.12
C LYS A 267 50.44 20.19 1.66
N THR A 268 49.49 20.21 0.73
CA THR A 268 49.71 19.87 -0.69
C THR A 268 49.03 20.89 -1.62
N LYS A 269 49.60 21.13 -2.81
CA LYS A 269 48.93 21.92 -3.89
C LYS A 269 47.67 21.24 -4.46
N VAL A 270 47.35 20.03 -4.00
CA VAL A 270 46.08 19.35 -4.29
C VAL A 270 44.93 19.95 -3.47
N TYR A 271 45.24 20.66 -2.38
CA TYR A 271 44.29 21.42 -1.57
C TYR A 271 43.39 22.34 -2.40
N GLU A 272 43.93 23.21 -3.27
CA GLU A 272 43.12 24.21 -4.01
C GLU A 272 42.02 23.58 -4.88
N TRP A 273 42.29 22.41 -5.46
CA TRP A 273 41.30 21.69 -6.27
C TRP A 273 40.37 20.80 -5.41
N VAL A 274 40.90 20.09 -4.40
CA VAL A 274 40.06 19.27 -3.50
C VAL A 274 39.16 20.16 -2.64
N SER A 275 39.61 21.33 -2.19
CA SER A 275 38.78 22.24 -1.38
C SER A 275 37.58 22.75 -2.17
N ASN A 276 37.79 23.17 -3.42
CA ASN A 276 36.70 23.61 -4.29
C ASN A 276 35.68 22.49 -4.56
N TRP A 277 36.14 21.24 -4.52
CA TRP A 277 35.29 20.05 -4.68
C TRP A 277 34.59 19.60 -3.38
N TRP A 278 35.25 19.75 -2.21
CA TRP A 278 34.80 19.26 -0.90
C TRP A 278 33.96 20.28 -0.10
N TYR A 279 34.11 21.57 -0.40
CA TYR A 279 33.40 22.69 0.26
C TYR A 279 32.39 23.42 -0.64
N VAL A 280 32.37 23.12 -1.95
CA VAL A 280 31.34 23.55 -2.94
C VAL A 280 30.93 25.04 -2.84
N THR A 281 31.89 25.93 -2.59
CA THR A 281 31.73 27.39 -2.71
C THR A 281 33.09 28.07 -2.84
N ASP A 282 33.14 29.23 -3.52
CA ASP A 282 34.30 30.14 -3.52
C ASP A 282 34.41 30.93 -2.18
N THR A 283 34.08 30.31 -1.03
CA THR A 283 34.14 31.01 0.26
C THR A 283 35.55 31.04 0.83
N SER A 284 36.07 32.26 0.92
CA SER A 284 37.32 32.60 1.59
C SER A 284 37.34 32.18 3.07
N MET A 285 38.30 31.31 3.42
CA MET A 285 38.88 31.03 4.75
C MET A 285 37.94 30.74 5.95
N PRO A 286 38.32 29.80 6.84
CA PRO A 286 37.54 29.48 8.03
C PRO A 286 37.63 30.60 9.09
N ASN A 287 36.66 31.51 9.08
CA ASN A 287 36.39 32.40 10.20
C ASN A 287 34.89 32.36 10.55
N THR A 288 34.60 31.90 11.78
CA THR A 288 33.32 32.11 12.48
C THR A 288 32.06 31.47 11.87
N GLN A 289 32.15 30.28 11.27
CA GLN A 289 31.01 29.37 11.18
C GLN A 289 30.74 28.74 12.55
N SER A 290 29.46 28.54 12.93
CA SER A 290 29.13 27.83 14.17
C SER A 290 29.40 26.33 14.05
N ASP A 291 29.80 25.69 15.16
CA ASP A 291 30.11 24.24 15.22
C ASP A 291 28.97 23.39 14.63
N THR A 292 27.71 23.80 14.84
CA THR A 292 26.51 23.18 14.26
C THR A 292 26.46 23.15 12.72
N VAL A 293 26.97 24.18 12.04
CA VAL A 293 27.02 24.22 10.57
C VAL A 293 28.10 23.27 10.05
N ILE A 294 29.27 23.28 10.68
CA ILE A 294 30.41 22.41 10.33
C ILE A 294 30.02 20.93 10.48
N ARG A 295 29.39 20.56 11.61
CA ARG A 295 28.88 19.20 11.85
C ARG A 295 27.86 18.75 10.80
N ARG A 296 26.93 19.66 10.41
CA ARG A 296 25.96 19.38 9.34
C ARG A 296 26.64 19.18 7.99
N GLU A 297 27.57 20.04 7.61
CA GLU A 297 28.34 19.87 6.36
C GLU A 297 29.11 18.54 6.33
N ASN A 298 29.72 18.13 7.45
CA ASN A 298 30.44 16.85 7.51
C ASN A 298 29.51 15.66 7.34
N ALA A 299 28.35 15.67 7.97
CA ALA A 299 27.32 14.65 7.77
C ALA A 299 26.81 14.62 6.32
N GLN A 300 26.57 15.77 5.70
CA GLN A 300 26.20 15.89 4.28
C GLN A 300 27.27 15.27 3.36
N ARG A 301 28.56 15.50 3.66
CA ARG A 301 29.68 14.90 2.91
C ARG A 301 29.65 13.37 3.01
N ALA A 302 29.43 12.81 4.20
CA ALA A 302 29.29 11.36 4.38
C ALA A 302 28.11 10.79 3.59
N ILE A 303 26.96 11.48 3.60
CA ILE A 303 25.78 11.11 2.80
C ILE A 303 26.13 11.05 1.31
N ASN A 304 26.76 12.11 0.77
CA ASN A 304 27.12 12.18 -0.64
C ASN A 304 28.17 11.11 -1.03
N LEU A 305 29.13 10.81 -0.14
CA LEU A 305 30.12 9.74 -0.35
C LEU A 305 29.46 8.36 -0.37
N ILE A 306 28.54 8.07 0.55
CA ILE A 306 27.79 6.80 0.55
C ILE A 306 26.90 6.71 -0.70
N PHE A 307 26.26 7.80 -1.14
CA PHE A 307 25.41 7.80 -2.33
C PHE A 307 26.18 7.47 -3.62
N GLU A 308 27.39 8.03 -3.77
CA GLU A 308 28.18 7.94 -5.00
C GLU A 308 29.13 6.72 -5.05
N LEU A 309 29.55 6.23 -3.88
CA LEU A 309 30.52 5.13 -3.77
C LEU A 309 29.87 3.84 -3.24
N GLY A 310 28.80 3.93 -2.45
CA GLY A 310 28.11 2.80 -1.87
C GLY A 310 29.02 1.92 -1.03
N ASN A 311 29.01 0.61 -1.32
CA ASN A 311 29.82 -0.38 -0.61
C ASN A 311 31.33 -0.08 -0.68
N ASP A 312 31.82 0.52 -1.77
CA ASP A 312 33.24 0.92 -1.91
C ASP A 312 33.68 1.91 -0.80
N PHE A 313 32.73 2.60 -0.17
CA PHE A 313 32.95 3.49 0.99
C PHE A 313 32.44 2.88 2.31
N LEU A 314 31.31 2.17 2.32
CA LEU A 314 30.77 1.54 3.54
C LEU A 314 31.67 0.42 4.08
N ASP A 315 32.27 -0.39 3.21
CA ASP A 315 33.16 -1.51 3.59
C ASP A 315 34.48 -1.03 4.25
N ARG A 316 34.68 0.29 4.35
CA ARG A 316 35.81 0.93 5.04
C ARG A 316 35.57 1.14 6.54
N PHE A 317 34.35 0.91 7.03
CA PHE A 317 33.95 1.14 8.41
C PHE A 317 33.41 -0.13 9.05
N GLU A 318 33.95 -0.48 10.22
CA GLU A 318 33.41 -1.56 11.05
C GLU A 318 32.49 -1.00 12.15
N ILE A 319 31.38 -1.68 12.41
CA ILE A 319 30.35 -1.24 13.36
C ILE A 319 30.35 -2.20 14.56
N LEU A 320 31.15 -1.87 15.57
CA LEU A 320 31.37 -2.71 16.75
C LEU A 320 30.14 -2.79 17.68
N ASP A 321 29.46 -1.67 17.95
CA ASP A 321 28.26 -1.63 18.79
C ASP A 321 27.30 -0.51 18.35
N ILE A 322 26.01 -0.67 18.69
CA ILE A 322 24.92 0.30 18.46
C ILE A 322 25.25 1.73 18.91
N ASN A 323 25.93 1.86 20.04
CA ASN A 323 26.26 3.15 20.65
C ASN A 323 27.72 3.58 20.41
N ASN A 324 28.59 2.68 19.93
CA ASN A 324 30.01 2.93 19.80
C ASN A 324 30.51 2.53 18.39
N VAL A 325 30.69 3.54 17.53
CA VAL A 325 31.58 3.42 16.38
C VAL A 325 32.98 3.76 16.87
N LYS A 326 33.79 2.73 17.08
CA LYS A 326 35.24 2.84 17.13
C LYS A 326 35.79 1.88 16.07
N GLU A 327 36.95 2.21 15.51
CA GLU A 327 37.75 1.24 14.78
C GLU A 327 37.95 -0.03 15.63
N GLU A 328 37.95 -1.19 14.98
CA GLU A 328 38.57 -2.39 15.52
C GLU A 328 39.96 -2.02 16.04
N SER A 329 40.32 -2.48 17.24
CA SER A 329 41.47 -1.98 18.01
C SER A 329 42.70 -1.65 17.14
N ILE A 330 43.25 -0.44 17.35
CA ILE A 330 44.35 0.25 16.64
C ILE A 330 45.61 -0.61 16.37
N THR A 331 45.72 -1.81 16.95
CA THR A 331 46.80 -2.79 16.71
C THR A 331 46.53 -3.77 15.54
N THR A 332 45.27 -4.12 15.26
CA THR A 332 44.91 -5.08 14.20
C THR A 332 44.64 -4.38 12.88
N ILE A 333 43.86 -3.29 12.92
CA ILE A 333 43.57 -2.46 11.75
C ILE A 333 44.86 -1.90 11.13
N THR A 334 45.83 -1.44 11.93
CA THR A 334 47.14 -0.95 11.42
C THR A 334 47.96 -2.01 10.67
N ASN A 335 47.61 -3.31 10.74
CA ASN A 335 48.27 -4.35 9.95
C ASN A 335 47.52 -4.72 8.64
N LYS A 336 46.20 -4.44 8.52
CA LYS A 336 45.46 -4.56 7.25
C LYS A 336 45.41 -3.23 6.49
N LEU A 337 45.11 -2.11 7.17
CA LEU A 337 44.98 -0.79 6.56
C LEU A 337 46.31 -0.10 6.22
N ARG A 338 47.45 -0.60 6.72
CA ARG A 338 48.79 -0.24 6.21
C ARG A 338 49.02 -0.69 4.76
N ASN A 339 48.18 -1.57 4.21
CA ASN A 339 48.17 -1.90 2.79
C ASN A 339 47.05 -1.17 2.01
N PHE A 340 46.24 -0.33 2.69
CA PHE A 340 44.97 0.20 2.18
C PHE A 340 44.99 1.71 1.92
N PHE A 341 45.28 2.53 2.94
CA PHE A 341 45.38 4.00 2.83
C PHE A 341 46.81 4.50 2.59
N ILE A 342 47.77 3.57 2.59
CA ILE A 342 49.18 3.88 2.81
C ILE A 342 50.01 3.65 1.55
N SER A 343 49.57 2.92 0.52
CA SER A 343 50.43 2.64 -0.65
C SER A 343 50.96 3.92 -1.34
N ASP A 344 50.07 4.85 -1.72
CA ASP A 344 50.46 6.11 -2.37
C ASP A 344 50.82 7.22 -1.37
N VAL A 345 50.19 7.26 -0.20
CA VAL A 345 50.57 8.16 0.92
C VAL A 345 52.01 7.87 1.41
N GLU A 346 52.42 6.60 1.47
CA GLU A 346 53.78 6.14 1.81
C GLU A 346 54.73 6.28 0.62
N LYS A 347 54.25 6.20 -0.63
CA LYS A 347 55.06 6.58 -1.78
C LYS A 347 55.42 8.07 -1.72
N VAL A 348 54.46 8.94 -1.40
CA VAL A 348 54.67 10.37 -1.12
C VAL A 348 55.59 10.59 0.08
N SER A 349 55.39 9.86 1.19
CA SER A 349 56.21 10.02 2.39
C SER A 349 57.63 9.49 2.21
N ARG A 350 57.84 8.34 1.55
CA ARG A 350 59.15 7.78 1.21
C ARG A 350 59.93 8.70 0.29
N LYS A 351 59.28 9.29 -0.73
CA LYS A 351 59.89 10.33 -1.56
C LYS A 351 60.35 11.51 -0.71
N ARG A 352 59.48 12.05 0.14
CA ARG A 352 59.80 13.15 1.07
C ARG A 352 60.97 12.82 2.01
N ILE A 353 60.99 11.61 2.58
CA ILE A 353 62.06 11.12 3.48
C ILE A 353 63.40 11.00 2.74
N ARG A 354 63.38 10.62 1.46
CA ARG A 354 64.56 10.52 0.59
C ARG A 354 64.95 11.85 -0.09
N GLN A 355 64.26 12.95 0.22
CA GLN A 355 64.41 14.24 -0.46
C GLN A 355 64.15 14.19 -1.99
N GLU A 356 63.37 13.21 -2.45
CA GLU A 356 62.90 13.11 -3.84
C GLU A 356 61.70 14.05 -4.07
N ASP A 357 61.64 14.67 -5.25
CA ASP A 357 60.55 15.56 -5.62
C ASP A 357 59.20 14.82 -5.72
N VAL A 358 58.23 15.29 -4.93
CA VAL A 358 56.88 14.73 -4.91
C VAL A 358 56.03 15.36 -6.02
N THR A 359 55.68 14.58 -7.03
CA THR A 359 54.94 15.06 -8.21
C THR A 359 53.49 15.45 -7.88
N PHE A 360 52.83 16.19 -8.79
CA PHE A 360 51.40 16.46 -8.70
C PHE A 360 50.56 15.17 -8.69
N GLN A 361 50.96 14.17 -9.51
CA GLN A 361 50.29 12.87 -9.56
C GLN A 361 50.39 12.14 -8.22
N ASP A 362 51.59 12.04 -7.63
CA ASP A 362 51.77 11.36 -6.34
C ASP A 362 50.90 12.00 -5.24
N LYS A 363 50.80 13.34 -5.22
CA LYS A 363 49.91 14.09 -4.28
C LYS A 363 48.43 13.86 -4.58
N LEU A 364 48.04 13.79 -5.85
CA LEU A 364 46.66 13.57 -6.27
C LEU A 364 46.17 12.19 -5.83
N PHE A 365 46.95 11.13 -6.07
CA PHE A 365 46.57 9.78 -5.66
C PHE A 365 46.55 9.62 -4.15
N ALA A 366 47.50 10.19 -3.42
CA ALA A 366 47.41 10.26 -1.95
C ALA A 366 46.11 10.93 -1.46
N GLY A 367 45.65 12.01 -2.11
CA GLY A 367 44.36 12.64 -1.80
C GLY A 367 43.14 11.78 -2.13
N LEU A 368 43.12 11.17 -3.32
CA LEU A 368 42.03 10.29 -3.78
C LEU A 368 41.93 8.98 -2.96
N ASP A 369 43.07 8.46 -2.49
CA ASP A 369 43.18 7.28 -1.63
C ASP A 369 42.60 7.54 -0.23
N ILE A 370 42.98 8.66 0.39
CA ILE A 370 42.40 9.16 1.66
C ILE A 370 40.88 9.35 1.55
N MET A 371 40.38 9.80 0.40
CA MET A 371 38.94 9.99 0.15
C MET A 371 38.22 8.73 -0.35
N GLY A 372 38.93 7.60 -0.48
CA GLY A 372 38.35 6.31 -0.87
C GLY A 372 37.83 6.20 -2.30
N LEU A 373 38.29 7.08 -3.20
CA LEU A 373 37.88 7.08 -4.61
C LEU A 373 38.64 6.08 -5.49
N ILE A 374 39.68 5.46 -4.94
CA ILE A 374 40.46 4.42 -5.60
C ILE A 374 39.94 3.04 -5.13
N PRO A 375 39.65 2.10 -6.07
CA PRO A 375 39.13 0.78 -5.72
C PRO A 375 40.20 -0.10 -5.05
N ILE A 376 39.74 -0.95 -4.12
CA ILE A 376 40.58 -1.79 -3.25
C ILE A 376 41.48 -2.71 -4.09
N GLY A 377 42.80 -2.63 -3.88
CA GLY A 377 43.78 -3.48 -4.56
C GLY A 377 43.99 -3.17 -6.06
N GLY A 378 43.39 -2.11 -6.60
CA GLY A 378 43.54 -1.71 -7.99
C GLY A 378 44.96 -1.19 -8.31
N GLY A 379 45.74 -1.97 -9.05
CA GLY A 379 47.07 -1.56 -9.50
C GLY A 379 47.05 -0.25 -10.31
N ILE A 380 47.78 0.75 -9.84
CA ILE A 380 47.66 2.18 -10.19
C ILE A 380 47.96 2.51 -11.69
N SER A 381 48.51 1.59 -12.48
CA SER A 381 49.27 1.92 -13.70
C SER A 381 48.51 2.48 -14.91
N LYS A 382 47.17 2.41 -14.98
CA LYS A 382 46.39 2.90 -16.14
C LYS A 382 45.38 3.99 -15.80
N GLY A 383 44.46 3.74 -14.86
CA GLY A 383 43.44 4.73 -14.46
C GLY A 383 44.01 6.04 -13.92
N ALA A 384 45.15 5.97 -13.21
CA ALA A 384 45.81 7.13 -12.63
C ALA A 384 46.23 8.18 -13.68
N LYS A 385 46.62 7.74 -14.88
CA LYS A 385 47.02 8.65 -15.97
C LYS A 385 45.88 9.59 -16.37
N PHE A 386 44.67 9.05 -16.50
CA PHE A 386 43.50 9.83 -16.91
C PHE A 386 42.84 10.57 -15.76
N ALA A 387 42.83 10.01 -14.54
CA ALA A 387 42.49 10.77 -13.34
C ALA A 387 43.37 12.03 -13.20
N ALA A 388 44.69 11.92 -13.39
CA ALA A 388 45.59 13.08 -13.36
C ALA A 388 45.36 14.08 -14.51
N LYS A 389 45.15 13.59 -15.74
CA LYS A 389 44.90 14.44 -16.91
C LYS A 389 43.53 15.16 -16.84
N GLY A 390 42.54 14.48 -16.27
CA GLY A 390 41.15 14.91 -16.19
C GLY A 390 40.75 15.64 -14.91
N ALA A 391 41.57 15.60 -13.84
CA ALA A 391 41.20 16.11 -12.52
C ALA A 391 40.63 17.53 -12.53
N ARG A 392 41.25 18.45 -13.28
CA ARG A 392 40.80 19.85 -13.42
C ARG A 392 39.40 20.01 -14.06
N PHE A 393 38.89 18.98 -14.73
CA PHE A 393 37.58 18.98 -15.37
C PHE A 393 36.51 18.27 -14.52
N ALA A 394 36.93 17.35 -13.65
CA ALA A 394 36.01 16.58 -12.82
C ALA A 394 35.60 17.39 -11.58
N ARG A 395 34.29 17.55 -11.42
CA ARG A 395 33.65 18.27 -10.31
C ARG A 395 32.81 17.37 -9.40
N THR A 396 32.84 16.06 -9.63
CA THR A 396 32.03 15.05 -8.91
C THR A 396 32.86 13.79 -8.66
N THR A 397 32.55 13.08 -7.56
CA THR A 397 33.04 11.71 -7.26
C THR A 397 32.91 10.80 -8.48
N LYS A 398 31.72 10.80 -9.09
CA LYS A 398 31.38 10.05 -10.30
C LYS A 398 32.30 10.35 -11.48
N GLY A 399 32.62 11.62 -11.71
CA GLY A 399 33.59 12.05 -12.72
C GLY A 399 34.98 11.47 -12.48
N PHE A 400 35.45 11.49 -11.23
CA PHE A 400 36.73 10.86 -10.85
C PHE A 400 36.72 9.34 -10.99
N LYS A 401 35.66 8.66 -10.54
CA LYS A 401 35.48 7.21 -10.68
C LYS A 401 35.55 6.80 -12.15
N GLY A 402 34.84 7.52 -13.03
CA GLY A 402 34.95 7.33 -14.48
C GLY A 402 36.36 7.57 -15.01
N LEU A 403 37.06 8.62 -14.58
CA LEU A 403 38.45 8.86 -15.03
C LEU A 403 39.43 7.76 -14.61
N ILE A 404 39.21 7.12 -13.45
CA ILE A 404 39.98 5.96 -13.00
C ILE A 404 39.63 4.72 -13.85
N ASN A 405 38.37 4.57 -14.25
CA ASN A 405 37.90 3.48 -15.10
C ASN A 405 38.18 3.69 -16.61
N LEU A 406 38.66 4.87 -17.00
CA LEU A 406 38.96 5.22 -18.39
C LEU A 406 40.25 4.51 -18.86
N THR A 407 40.15 3.80 -19.98
CA THR A 407 41.27 3.04 -20.56
C THR A 407 41.99 3.82 -21.66
N ASP A 408 43.30 3.56 -21.83
CA ASP A 408 44.08 4.11 -22.95
C ASP A 408 43.46 3.81 -24.31
N ASP A 409 42.80 2.66 -24.44
CA ASP A 409 42.20 2.19 -25.69
C ASP A 409 40.99 3.05 -26.10
N LEU A 410 40.13 3.43 -25.14
CA LEU A 410 39.01 4.34 -25.38
C LEU A 410 39.50 5.73 -25.81
N VAL A 411 40.54 6.26 -25.15
CA VAL A 411 41.10 7.59 -25.47
C VAL A 411 41.85 7.55 -26.81
N LYS A 412 42.53 6.45 -27.14
CA LYS A 412 43.16 6.24 -28.45
C LYS A 412 42.12 6.14 -29.58
N THR A 413 40.96 5.54 -29.30
CA THR A 413 39.89 5.31 -30.30
C THR A 413 39.08 6.58 -30.58
N TYR A 414 38.69 7.32 -29.54
CA TYR A 414 37.76 8.45 -29.65
C TYR A 414 38.39 9.83 -29.37
N GLY A 415 39.69 9.87 -29.06
CA GLY A 415 40.45 11.11 -28.85
C GLY A 415 40.46 11.61 -27.40
N ASP A 416 41.22 12.69 -27.17
CA ASP A 416 41.49 13.25 -25.85
C ASP A 416 40.26 13.91 -25.19
N ASP A 417 39.26 14.34 -25.98
CA ASP A 417 38.01 14.95 -25.51
C ASP A 417 37.21 14.00 -24.60
N VAL A 418 37.40 12.68 -24.78
CA VAL A 418 36.89 11.64 -23.88
C VAL A 418 37.25 11.92 -22.42
N VAL A 419 38.45 12.43 -22.15
CA VAL A 419 38.91 12.68 -20.78
C VAL A 419 38.03 13.76 -20.13
N GLN A 420 37.73 14.85 -20.83
CA GLN A 420 36.85 15.90 -20.32
C GLN A 420 35.39 15.42 -20.23
N PHE A 421 34.93 14.62 -21.19
CA PHE A 421 33.58 14.05 -21.19
C PHE A 421 33.36 13.09 -20.01
N VAL A 422 34.29 12.15 -19.79
CA VAL A 422 34.25 11.20 -18.67
C VAL A 422 34.46 11.91 -17.33
N ALA A 423 35.29 12.96 -17.28
CA ALA A 423 35.41 13.82 -16.09
C ALA A 423 34.07 14.48 -15.69
N LYS A 424 33.17 14.74 -16.65
CA LYS A 424 31.85 15.30 -16.39
C LYS A 424 30.80 14.22 -16.04
N TYR A 425 30.74 13.13 -16.80
CA TYR A 425 29.65 12.15 -16.73
C TYR A 425 30.01 10.81 -16.04
N GLY A 426 31.28 10.58 -15.72
CA GLY A 426 31.76 9.37 -15.07
C GLY A 426 31.55 8.10 -15.90
N ASP A 427 31.20 7.00 -15.21
CA ASP A 427 30.93 5.70 -15.83
C ASP A 427 29.74 5.73 -16.83
N ASP A 428 28.76 6.61 -16.63
CA ASP A 428 27.69 6.84 -17.62
C ASP A 428 28.27 7.39 -18.93
N GLY A 429 29.29 8.25 -18.84
CA GLY A 429 30.04 8.74 -19.99
C GLY A 429 30.77 7.61 -20.71
N ILE A 430 31.47 6.74 -19.97
CA ILE A 430 32.13 5.55 -20.55
C ILE A 430 31.11 4.62 -21.22
N LYS A 431 29.96 4.37 -20.58
CA LYS A 431 28.89 3.54 -21.13
C LYS A 431 28.34 4.15 -22.42
N ALA A 432 28.01 5.45 -22.40
CA ALA A 432 27.46 6.16 -23.54
C ALA A 432 28.46 6.24 -24.73
N LEU A 433 29.76 6.41 -24.46
CA LEU A 433 30.82 6.33 -25.46
C LEU A 433 30.85 4.98 -26.17
N LYS A 434 30.86 3.88 -25.39
CA LYS A 434 30.91 2.52 -25.93
C LYS A 434 29.67 2.18 -26.77
N VAL A 435 28.47 2.50 -26.30
CA VAL A 435 27.23 2.13 -27.02
C VAL A 435 26.97 3.00 -28.25
N THR A 436 27.57 4.19 -28.36
CA THR A 436 27.41 5.08 -29.53
C THR A 436 28.62 5.16 -30.45
N ASP A 437 29.64 4.34 -30.19
CA ASP A 437 30.94 4.39 -30.88
C ASP A 437 31.51 5.82 -30.95
N GLY A 438 31.55 6.50 -29.80
CA GLY A 438 32.06 7.86 -29.66
C GLY A 438 31.10 8.99 -30.09
N LYS A 439 30.02 8.71 -30.83
CA LYS A 439 29.09 9.76 -31.32
C LYS A 439 28.50 10.63 -30.21
N ILE A 440 28.32 10.09 -28.99
CA ILE A 440 27.79 10.85 -27.84
C ILE A 440 28.57 12.13 -27.55
N LEU A 441 29.86 12.21 -27.91
CA LEU A 441 30.65 13.43 -27.75
C LEU A 441 30.01 14.63 -28.48
N LYS A 442 29.53 14.42 -29.71
CA LYS A 442 28.84 15.46 -30.50
C LYS A 442 27.39 15.65 -30.05
N ILE A 443 26.67 14.55 -29.80
CA ILE A 443 25.26 14.59 -29.39
C ILE A 443 25.12 15.36 -28.05
N SER A 444 26.02 15.14 -27.10
CA SER A 444 26.02 15.86 -25.81
C SER A 444 26.45 17.32 -25.89
N GLN A 445 27.31 17.70 -26.85
CA GLN A 445 27.62 19.11 -27.13
C GLN A 445 26.40 19.85 -27.69
N GLN A 446 25.60 19.17 -28.53
CA GLN A 446 24.43 19.76 -29.18
C GLN A 446 23.18 19.79 -28.29
N TYR A 447 22.96 18.75 -27.47
CA TYR A 447 21.71 18.54 -26.74
C TYR A 447 21.86 18.45 -25.21
N GLY A 448 23.09 18.53 -24.69
CA GLY A 448 23.37 18.59 -23.26
C GLY A 448 23.24 17.26 -22.50
N ASP A 449 23.16 17.41 -21.18
CA ASP A 449 23.36 16.32 -20.20
C ASP A 449 22.24 15.27 -20.24
N ASP A 450 21.02 15.68 -20.58
CA ASP A 450 19.88 14.78 -20.80
C ASP A 450 20.21 13.72 -21.86
N ALA A 451 20.91 14.08 -22.93
CA ALA A 451 21.27 13.12 -23.97
C ALA A 451 22.21 12.03 -23.47
N VAL A 452 23.16 12.38 -22.58
CA VAL A 452 24.05 11.39 -21.95
C VAL A 452 23.28 10.47 -21.01
N ARG A 453 22.37 11.02 -20.19
CA ARG A 453 21.48 10.23 -19.32
C ARG A 453 20.63 9.24 -20.13
N TYR A 454 20.05 9.69 -21.24
CA TYR A 454 19.19 8.84 -22.07
C TYR A 454 19.97 7.74 -22.79
N VAL A 455 21.14 8.05 -23.33
CA VAL A 455 22.01 7.07 -23.98
C VAL A 455 22.61 6.08 -22.99
N SER A 456 23.02 6.52 -21.79
CA SER A 456 23.52 5.59 -20.78
C SER A 456 22.42 4.67 -20.23
N LYS A 457 21.17 5.14 -20.16
CA LYS A 457 20.01 4.37 -19.70
C LYS A 457 19.47 3.39 -20.76
N TYR A 458 19.24 3.85 -21.99
CA TYR A 458 18.53 3.11 -23.04
C TYR A 458 19.41 2.64 -24.21
N GLY A 459 20.69 3.01 -24.27
CA GLY A 459 21.65 2.51 -25.25
C GLY A 459 21.73 3.28 -26.58
N ALA A 460 22.25 2.61 -27.60
CA ALA A 460 22.57 3.20 -28.91
C ALA A 460 21.35 3.79 -29.63
N ASP A 461 20.21 3.12 -29.57
CA ASP A 461 18.98 3.50 -30.28
C ASP A 461 18.41 4.82 -29.75
N ALA A 462 18.56 5.10 -28.45
CA ALA A 462 18.23 6.41 -27.88
C ALA A 462 19.17 7.52 -28.40
N GLY A 463 20.44 7.19 -28.64
CA GLY A 463 21.40 8.11 -29.28
C GLY A 463 20.98 8.44 -30.71
N THR A 464 20.60 7.42 -31.49
CA THR A 464 20.09 7.57 -32.85
C THR A 464 18.78 8.37 -32.88
N ALA A 465 17.87 8.14 -31.92
CA ALA A 465 16.62 8.90 -31.81
C ALA A 465 16.88 10.38 -31.47
N ILE A 466 17.81 10.68 -30.56
CA ILE A 466 18.18 12.07 -30.22
C ILE A 466 18.94 12.73 -31.38
N GLU A 467 19.82 12.01 -32.08
CA GLU A 467 20.50 12.50 -33.29
C GLU A 467 19.47 12.89 -34.38
N ARG A 468 18.39 12.10 -34.53
CA ARG A 468 17.35 12.29 -35.56
C ARG A 468 16.27 13.33 -35.20
N TYR A 469 15.80 13.35 -33.95
CA TYR A 469 14.65 14.16 -33.52
C TYR A 469 15.01 15.30 -32.57
N GLY A 470 16.24 15.30 -32.03
CA GLY A 470 16.82 16.39 -31.27
C GLY A 470 15.94 16.91 -30.12
N ASN A 471 15.63 18.20 -30.17
CA ASN A 471 14.89 18.87 -29.11
C ASN A 471 13.43 18.41 -28.98
N ASP A 472 12.82 17.81 -30.02
CA ASP A 472 11.43 17.36 -29.95
C ASP A 472 11.27 16.19 -28.98
N VAL A 473 12.10 15.13 -29.16
CA VAL A 473 12.07 13.95 -28.28
C VAL A 473 12.49 14.31 -26.85
N LEU A 474 13.46 15.23 -26.68
CA LEU A 474 13.91 15.67 -25.37
C LEU A 474 12.88 16.54 -24.64
N SER A 475 12.18 17.42 -25.35
CA SER A 475 11.12 18.26 -24.75
C SER A 475 9.93 17.41 -24.32
N LEU A 476 9.52 16.46 -25.15
CA LEU A 476 8.46 15.50 -24.81
C LEU A 476 8.87 14.59 -23.65
N ALA A 477 10.14 14.16 -23.56
CA ALA A 477 10.63 13.37 -22.43
C ALA A 477 10.61 14.16 -21.12
N ARG A 478 10.97 15.45 -21.13
CA ARG A 478 10.83 16.34 -19.96
C ARG A 478 9.37 16.54 -19.54
N GLN A 479 8.43 16.53 -20.51
CA GLN A 479 7.01 16.78 -20.25
C GLN A 479 6.22 15.53 -19.81
N TYR A 480 6.54 14.36 -20.38
CA TYR A 480 5.76 13.13 -20.21
C TYR A 480 6.54 11.94 -19.60
N GLY A 481 7.86 12.08 -19.41
CA GLY A 481 8.72 11.10 -18.77
C GLY A 481 9.74 10.44 -19.72
N ASP A 482 10.79 9.86 -19.13
CA ASP A 482 11.93 9.26 -19.82
C ASP A 482 11.56 8.21 -20.89
N ASP A 483 10.47 7.48 -20.70
CA ASP A 483 10.04 6.41 -21.61
C ASP A 483 9.63 6.94 -22.99
N VAL A 484 9.40 8.26 -23.15
CA VAL A 484 9.30 8.89 -24.47
C VAL A 484 10.52 8.57 -25.34
N VAL A 485 11.74 8.65 -24.80
CA VAL A 485 12.96 8.40 -25.58
C VAL A 485 13.05 6.92 -25.95
N LYS A 486 12.71 6.01 -25.03
CA LYS A 486 12.59 4.56 -25.30
C LYS A 486 11.60 4.30 -26.44
N TYR A 487 10.42 4.89 -26.39
CA TYR A 487 9.37 4.68 -27.39
C TYR A 487 9.68 5.29 -28.76
N THR A 488 10.30 6.48 -28.79
CA THR A 488 10.77 7.09 -30.04
C THR A 488 11.94 6.30 -30.64
N ALA A 489 12.82 5.70 -29.83
CA ALA A 489 13.86 4.80 -30.30
C ALA A 489 13.29 3.50 -30.91
N LEU A 490 12.28 2.89 -30.28
CA LEU A 490 11.66 1.64 -30.74
C LEU A 490 10.72 1.80 -31.95
N TYR A 491 10.02 2.93 -32.06
CA TYR A 491 8.94 3.13 -33.04
C TYR A 491 9.13 4.34 -33.97
N GLY A 492 10.24 5.06 -33.86
CA GLY A 492 10.60 6.15 -34.76
C GLY A 492 9.53 7.24 -34.90
N ASP A 493 9.23 7.61 -36.15
CA ASP A 493 8.29 8.69 -36.50
C ASP A 493 6.87 8.40 -36.02
N ASP A 494 6.45 7.12 -36.01
CA ASP A 494 5.15 6.71 -35.50
C ASP A 494 5.07 6.91 -33.99
N GLY A 495 6.10 6.46 -33.25
CA GLY A 495 6.19 6.68 -31.81
C GLY A 495 6.15 8.16 -31.44
N LEU A 496 6.97 8.97 -32.11
CA LEU A 496 7.02 10.42 -31.89
C LEU A 496 5.67 11.10 -32.17
N ARG A 497 5.05 10.83 -33.33
CA ARG A 497 3.76 11.41 -33.71
C ARG A 497 2.65 11.05 -32.73
N ILE A 498 2.61 9.78 -32.29
CA ILE A 498 1.59 9.29 -31.34
C ILE A 498 1.77 9.96 -29.96
N ILE A 499 3.01 10.11 -29.50
CA ILE A 499 3.32 10.82 -28.24
C ILE A 499 3.02 12.31 -28.35
N GLN A 500 3.34 12.98 -29.47
CA GLN A 500 2.96 14.37 -29.70
C GLN A 500 1.44 14.58 -29.66
N LYS A 501 0.66 13.61 -30.12
CA LYS A 501 -0.80 13.69 -30.20
C LYS A 501 -1.53 13.34 -28.90
N HIS A 502 -1.03 12.35 -28.16
CA HIS A 502 -1.71 11.78 -26.97
C HIS A 502 -0.95 11.99 -25.66
N GLY A 503 0.28 12.52 -25.72
CA GLY A 503 1.08 12.93 -24.58
C GLY A 503 1.20 11.87 -23.48
N LYS A 504 0.91 12.29 -22.25
CA LYS A 504 1.02 11.46 -21.05
C LYS A 504 0.15 10.20 -21.10
N ASP A 505 -1.01 10.24 -21.75
CA ASP A 505 -1.96 9.13 -21.74
C ASP A 505 -1.41 7.90 -22.45
N VAL A 506 -0.78 8.08 -23.62
CA VAL A 506 -0.20 6.94 -24.35
C VAL A 506 1.06 6.39 -23.67
N VAL A 507 1.87 7.25 -23.04
CA VAL A 507 3.03 6.82 -22.23
C VAL A 507 2.56 5.98 -21.04
N LEU A 508 1.53 6.43 -20.32
CA LEU A 508 0.96 5.71 -19.18
C LEU A 508 0.33 4.38 -19.60
N LEU A 509 -0.48 4.35 -20.65
CA LEU A 509 -1.11 3.11 -21.14
C LEU A 509 -0.06 2.10 -21.63
N SER A 510 1.03 2.56 -22.24
CA SER A 510 2.14 1.69 -22.68
C SER A 510 2.96 1.15 -21.51
N SER A 511 3.13 1.96 -20.45
CA SER A 511 3.76 1.51 -19.20
C SER A 511 2.93 0.43 -18.48
N ILE A 512 1.60 0.56 -18.46
CA ILE A 512 0.69 -0.37 -17.78
C ILE A 512 0.42 -1.64 -18.60
N TYR A 513 0.21 -1.52 -19.91
CA TYR A 513 -0.24 -2.63 -20.77
C TYR A 513 0.78 -3.11 -21.82
N GLY A 514 1.97 -2.52 -21.83
CA GLY A 514 3.09 -2.88 -22.70
C GLY A 514 3.21 -2.00 -23.95
N ASP A 515 4.45 -1.90 -24.42
CA ASP A 515 4.90 -1.04 -25.53
C ASP A 515 4.10 -1.24 -26.84
N ASN A 516 3.51 -2.43 -27.03
CA ASN A 516 2.63 -2.76 -28.16
C ASN A 516 1.43 -1.80 -28.33
N VAL A 517 1.02 -1.05 -27.30
CA VAL A 517 -0.02 -0.01 -27.44
C VAL A 517 0.35 1.03 -28.50
N ILE A 518 1.60 1.48 -28.54
CA ILE A 518 2.08 2.45 -29.56
C ILE A 518 2.11 1.79 -30.94
N LYS A 519 2.66 0.56 -31.04
CA LYS A 519 2.69 -0.20 -32.29
C LYS A 519 1.30 -0.43 -32.89
N MET A 520 0.32 -0.84 -32.08
CA MET A 520 -1.06 -1.04 -32.54
C MET A 520 -1.72 0.29 -32.93
N THR A 521 -1.43 1.38 -32.23
CA THR A 521 -1.94 2.71 -32.56
C THR A 521 -1.37 3.21 -33.89
N ALA A 522 -0.10 2.92 -34.19
CA ALA A 522 0.50 3.20 -35.49
C ALA A 522 -0.18 2.42 -36.63
N LEU A 523 -0.43 1.12 -36.41
CA LEU A 523 -0.99 0.23 -37.42
C LEU A 523 -2.50 0.45 -37.67
N HIS A 524 -3.29 0.69 -36.62
CA HIS A 524 -4.76 0.71 -36.69
C HIS A 524 -5.41 2.05 -36.32
N GLY A 525 -4.60 3.06 -36.00
CA GLY A 525 -5.00 4.43 -35.71
C GLY A 525 -5.45 4.70 -34.26
N ASP A 526 -5.63 5.99 -33.96
CA ASP A 526 -5.81 6.58 -32.62
C ASP A 526 -6.96 5.97 -31.78
N ASN A 527 -7.95 5.34 -32.41
CA ASN A 527 -9.03 4.61 -31.74
C ASN A 527 -8.50 3.54 -30.77
N VAL A 528 -7.32 2.98 -31.02
CA VAL A 528 -6.66 2.01 -30.13
C VAL A 528 -6.49 2.58 -28.73
N ILE A 529 -6.04 3.82 -28.58
CA ILE A 529 -5.81 4.46 -27.27
C ILE A 529 -7.12 4.58 -26.48
N SER A 530 -8.21 4.99 -27.14
CA SER A 530 -9.54 5.07 -26.51
C SER A 530 -10.06 3.70 -26.06
N TYR A 531 -9.90 2.66 -26.88
CA TYR A 531 -10.34 1.31 -26.55
C TYR A 531 -9.47 0.64 -25.47
N VAL A 532 -8.16 0.87 -25.47
CA VAL A 532 -7.25 0.38 -24.42
C VAL A 532 -7.48 1.12 -23.11
N SER A 533 -7.72 2.44 -23.13
CA SER A 533 -8.13 3.20 -21.93
C SER A 533 -9.44 2.66 -21.32
N LYS A 534 -10.45 2.37 -22.15
CA LYS A 534 -11.77 1.91 -21.68
C LYS A 534 -11.84 0.44 -21.27
N TYR A 535 -11.07 -0.44 -21.92
CA TYR A 535 -11.17 -1.91 -21.74
C TYR A 535 -9.86 -2.57 -21.25
N GLY A 536 -8.81 -1.79 -20.99
CA GLY A 536 -7.52 -2.22 -20.45
C GLY A 536 -6.88 -3.37 -21.24
N ALA A 537 -6.30 -4.31 -20.50
CA ALA A 537 -5.67 -5.51 -21.05
C ALA A 537 -6.59 -6.39 -21.92
N SER A 538 -7.92 -6.30 -21.74
CA SER A 538 -8.87 -6.99 -22.63
C SER A 538 -8.94 -6.30 -24.00
N GLY A 539 -8.93 -4.96 -24.02
CA GLY A 539 -8.84 -4.16 -25.25
C GLY A 539 -7.56 -4.46 -26.03
N VAL A 540 -6.41 -4.51 -25.35
CA VAL A 540 -5.11 -4.88 -25.94
C VAL A 540 -5.18 -6.25 -26.62
N LYS A 541 -5.55 -7.31 -25.89
CA LYS A 541 -5.62 -8.68 -26.45
C LYS A 541 -6.56 -8.81 -27.64
N VAL A 542 -7.66 -8.05 -27.64
CA VAL A 542 -8.65 -8.05 -28.72
C VAL A 542 -8.12 -7.35 -29.96
N ILE A 543 -7.48 -6.19 -29.81
CA ILE A 543 -6.91 -5.46 -30.94
C ILE A 543 -5.69 -6.20 -31.49
N GLU A 544 -4.82 -6.74 -30.64
CA GLU A 544 -3.65 -7.52 -31.05
C GLU A 544 -4.04 -8.78 -31.84
N LYS A 545 -5.14 -9.46 -31.48
CA LYS A 545 -5.60 -10.66 -32.20
C LYS A 545 -6.40 -10.36 -33.48
N TYR A 546 -7.19 -9.28 -33.54
CA TYR A 546 -8.16 -9.06 -34.62
C TYR A 546 -7.98 -7.75 -35.42
N GLY A 547 -7.07 -6.87 -35.01
CA GLY A 547 -6.66 -5.65 -35.72
C GLY A 547 -7.80 -4.78 -36.25
N ASP A 548 -7.68 -4.36 -37.51
CA ASP A 548 -8.65 -3.48 -38.19
C ASP A 548 -10.06 -4.06 -38.26
N ASP A 549 -10.21 -5.38 -38.20
CA ASP A 549 -11.51 -6.04 -38.29
C ASP A 549 -12.39 -5.70 -37.09
N VAL A 550 -11.84 -5.77 -35.88
CA VAL A 550 -12.58 -5.41 -34.67
C VAL A 550 -12.74 -3.89 -34.52
N ILE A 551 -11.74 -3.11 -34.94
CA ILE A 551 -11.79 -1.63 -34.89
C ILE A 551 -12.83 -1.08 -35.88
N ARG A 552 -12.91 -1.63 -37.10
CA ARG A 552 -13.92 -1.24 -38.10
C ARG A 552 -15.34 -1.59 -37.65
N LEU A 553 -15.52 -2.71 -36.96
CA LEU A 553 -16.81 -3.09 -36.36
C LEU A 553 -17.16 -2.18 -35.18
N ALA A 554 -16.20 -1.86 -34.31
CA ALA A 554 -16.38 -0.94 -33.20
C ALA A 554 -16.80 0.48 -33.68
N LYS A 555 -16.12 1.01 -34.70
CA LYS A 555 -16.49 2.29 -35.36
C LYS A 555 -17.91 2.27 -35.93
N ARG A 556 -18.39 1.13 -36.46
CA ARG A 556 -19.71 1.00 -37.11
C ARG A 556 -20.87 0.69 -36.15
N HIS A 557 -20.61 -0.01 -35.05
CA HIS A 557 -21.65 -0.62 -34.20
C HIS A 557 -21.57 -0.25 -32.72
N GLY A 558 -20.49 0.41 -32.27
CA GLY A 558 -20.25 0.78 -30.88
C GLY A 558 -19.02 0.06 -30.30
N ASP A 559 -18.32 0.72 -29.38
CA ASP A 559 -17.09 0.19 -28.78
C ASP A 559 -17.28 -1.05 -27.90
N ASP A 560 -18.52 -1.31 -27.46
CA ASP A 560 -18.98 -2.58 -26.87
C ASP A 560 -18.59 -3.83 -27.71
N VAL A 561 -18.34 -3.68 -29.02
CA VAL A 561 -17.71 -4.74 -29.85
C VAL A 561 -16.42 -5.25 -29.21
N ILE A 562 -15.53 -4.37 -28.74
CA ILE A 562 -14.23 -4.75 -28.13
C ILE A 562 -14.47 -5.62 -26.90
N LYS A 563 -15.36 -5.19 -26.01
CA LYS A 563 -15.77 -5.92 -24.81
C LYS A 563 -16.29 -7.32 -25.13
N TYR A 564 -17.26 -7.44 -26.04
CA TYR A 564 -17.89 -8.73 -26.33
C TYR A 564 -17.01 -9.66 -27.16
N VAL A 565 -16.18 -9.15 -28.07
CA VAL A 565 -15.16 -9.94 -28.76
C VAL A 565 -14.09 -10.44 -27.77
N GLY A 566 -13.75 -9.65 -26.73
CA GLY A 566 -12.89 -10.11 -25.64
C GLY A 566 -13.50 -11.22 -24.79
N MET A 567 -14.83 -11.21 -24.59
CA MET A 567 -15.54 -12.23 -23.82
C MET A 567 -15.81 -13.53 -24.60
N TYR A 568 -16.11 -13.44 -25.90
CA TYR A 568 -16.59 -14.58 -26.72
C TYR A 568 -15.63 -15.00 -27.85
N GLY A 569 -14.50 -14.32 -28.01
CA GLY A 569 -13.49 -14.64 -29.02
C GLY A 569 -14.03 -14.58 -30.47
N ASP A 570 -13.65 -15.58 -31.27
CA ASP A 570 -13.96 -15.62 -32.71
C ASP A 570 -15.47 -15.64 -33.00
N ASP A 571 -16.25 -16.27 -32.12
CA ASP A 571 -17.71 -16.30 -32.24
C ASP A 571 -18.35 -14.95 -31.87
N GLY A 572 -17.72 -14.21 -30.95
CA GLY A 572 -18.05 -12.81 -30.70
C GLY A 572 -17.81 -11.94 -31.94
N LEU A 573 -16.68 -12.13 -32.62
CA LEU A 573 -16.37 -11.39 -33.86
C LEU A 573 -17.38 -11.73 -34.98
N LYS A 574 -17.74 -13.01 -35.16
CA LYS A 574 -18.78 -13.44 -36.11
C LYS A 574 -20.13 -12.79 -35.82
N LEU A 575 -20.52 -12.61 -34.55
CA LEU A 575 -21.75 -11.92 -34.17
C LEU A 575 -21.64 -10.40 -34.35
N ALA A 576 -20.51 -9.78 -34.01
CA ALA A 576 -20.29 -8.36 -34.27
C ALA A 576 -20.42 -8.00 -35.76
N ARG A 577 -19.98 -8.90 -36.67
CA ARG A 577 -20.20 -8.77 -38.12
C ARG A 577 -21.69 -8.81 -38.54
N LYS A 578 -22.59 -9.33 -37.71
CA LYS A 578 -24.06 -9.26 -37.89
C LYS A 578 -24.67 -7.95 -37.34
N GLY A 579 -23.84 -6.98 -36.97
CA GLY A 579 -24.26 -5.64 -36.55
C GLY A 579 -24.89 -5.58 -35.16
N LYS A 580 -25.68 -4.51 -34.92
CA LYS A 580 -26.30 -4.22 -33.61
C LYS A 580 -27.14 -5.39 -33.06
N ALA A 581 -27.76 -6.20 -33.92
CA ALA A 581 -28.52 -7.39 -33.51
C ALA A 581 -27.62 -8.52 -32.96
N GLY A 582 -26.42 -8.70 -33.51
CA GLY A 582 -25.43 -9.62 -32.94
C GLY A 582 -24.86 -9.11 -31.60
N LEU A 583 -24.64 -7.80 -31.49
CA LEU A 583 -24.26 -7.13 -30.24
C LEU A 583 -25.32 -7.31 -29.14
N PHE A 584 -26.60 -7.17 -29.50
CA PHE A 584 -27.73 -7.39 -28.59
C PHE A 584 -27.72 -8.82 -28.01
N ILE A 585 -27.52 -9.84 -28.84
CA ILE A 585 -27.42 -11.24 -28.35
C ILE A 585 -26.23 -11.42 -27.41
N MET A 586 -25.06 -10.90 -27.77
CA MET A 586 -23.86 -10.97 -26.92
C MET A 586 -24.03 -10.25 -25.57
N ARG A 587 -24.77 -9.13 -25.56
CA ARG A 587 -25.08 -8.35 -24.36
C ARG A 587 -25.99 -9.09 -23.37
N PHE A 588 -26.88 -9.95 -23.86
CA PHE A 588 -27.91 -10.63 -23.05
C PHE A 588 -27.76 -12.16 -22.98
N THR A 589 -26.62 -12.71 -23.39
CA THR A 589 -26.32 -14.16 -23.28
C THR A 589 -25.15 -14.39 -22.33
N PRO A 590 -25.34 -14.97 -21.13
CA PRO A 590 -24.22 -15.25 -20.21
C PRO A 590 -23.15 -16.15 -20.84
N PRO A 591 -21.85 -15.98 -20.54
CA PRO A 591 -20.76 -16.76 -21.16
C PRO A 591 -20.93 -18.29 -21.08
N LYS A 592 -21.44 -18.80 -19.96
CA LYS A 592 -21.72 -20.24 -19.75
C LYS A 592 -22.83 -20.78 -20.67
N ALA A 593 -23.85 -19.96 -20.99
CA ALA A 593 -24.90 -20.32 -21.94
C ALA A 593 -24.41 -20.15 -23.38
N PHE A 594 -23.66 -19.08 -23.65
CA PHE A 594 -23.09 -18.79 -24.97
C PHE A 594 -22.20 -19.94 -25.47
N ALA A 595 -21.28 -20.45 -24.64
CA ALA A 595 -20.36 -21.53 -25.01
C ALA A 595 -21.06 -22.81 -25.48
N LYS A 596 -22.25 -23.13 -24.92
CA LYS A 596 -23.07 -24.28 -25.35
C LYS A 596 -23.79 -24.02 -26.69
N CYS A 597 -24.24 -22.79 -26.92
CA CYS A 597 -25.00 -22.40 -28.10
C CYS A 597 -24.14 -21.95 -29.30
N ALA A 598 -22.86 -21.62 -29.09
CA ALA A 598 -21.97 -21.04 -30.09
C ALA A 598 -21.86 -21.85 -31.40
N LYS A 599 -21.86 -23.19 -31.28
CA LYS A 599 -21.85 -24.13 -32.43
C LYS A 599 -23.02 -23.92 -33.41
N PHE A 600 -24.10 -23.26 -32.98
CA PHE A 600 -25.31 -23.03 -33.77
C PHE A 600 -25.39 -21.64 -34.43
N ILE A 601 -24.41 -20.74 -34.19
CA ILE A 601 -24.35 -19.38 -34.79
C ILE A 601 -24.36 -19.41 -36.32
N LYS A 602 -23.90 -20.53 -36.93
CA LYS A 602 -23.93 -20.79 -38.38
C LYS A 602 -25.35 -20.98 -38.95
N TYR A 603 -26.33 -21.38 -38.15
CA TYR A 603 -27.71 -21.64 -38.59
C TYR A 603 -28.61 -20.38 -38.56
N GLY A 604 -28.03 -19.19 -38.41
CA GLY A 604 -28.77 -17.93 -38.40
C GLY A 604 -29.06 -17.36 -37.01
N LEU A 605 -29.38 -16.06 -36.97
CA LEU A 605 -29.51 -15.31 -35.72
C LEU A 605 -30.71 -15.82 -34.89
N ILE A 606 -31.87 -15.94 -35.53
CA ILE A 606 -33.15 -16.38 -34.94
C ILE A 606 -33.00 -17.76 -34.28
N THR A 607 -32.40 -18.71 -34.99
CA THR A 607 -32.15 -20.09 -34.54
C THR A 607 -31.27 -20.14 -33.30
N THR A 608 -30.27 -19.25 -33.23
CA THR A 608 -29.38 -19.12 -32.06
C THR A 608 -30.15 -18.58 -30.85
N THR A 609 -30.98 -17.55 -31.04
CA THR A 609 -31.82 -16.96 -29.98
C THR A 609 -32.84 -17.96 -29.46
N LEU A 610 -33.54 -18.68 -30.35
CA LEU A 610 -34.50 -19.74 -29.97
C LEU A 610 -33.83 -20.87 -29.18
N LEU A 611 -32.60 -21.27 -29.55
CA LEU A 611 -31.87 -22.31 -28.81
C LEU A 611 -31.42 -21.84 -27.42
N ILE A 612 -31.03 -20.56 -27.26
CA ILE A 612 -30.71 -19.98 -25.95
C ILE A 612 -31.96 -19.96 -25.05
N ILE A 613 -33.10 -19.54 -25.60
CA ILE A 613 -34.40 -19.58 -24.91
C ILE A 613 -34.78 -21.01 -24.50
N ALA A 614 -34.65 -21.98 -25.41
CA ALA A 614 -35.05 -23.37 -25.15
C ALA A 614 -34.12 -24.08 -24.14
N THR A 615 -32.82 -23.81 -24.16
CA THR A 615 -31.84 -24.53 -23.32
C THR A 615 -31.61 -23.89 -21.95
N HIS A 616 -31.74 -22.56 -21.83
CA HIS A 616 -31.50 -21.82 -20.58
C HIS A 616 -32.57 -20.73 -20.35
N PRO A 617 -33.88 -21.08 -20.32
CA PRO A 617 -34.99 -20.11 -20.32
C PRO A 617 -34.93 -19.12 -19.14
N ILE A 618 -34.56 -19.61 -17.94
CA ILE A 618 -34.43 -18.79 -16.73
C ILE A 618 -33.31 -17.74 -16.88
N ALA A 619 -32.16 -18.13 -17.45
CA ALA A 619 -31.03 -17.21 -17.64
C ALA A 619 -31.33 -16.16 -18.72
N PHE A 620 -32.06 -16.54 -19.78
CA PHE A 620 -32.55 -15.59 -20.78
C PHE A 620 -33.56 -14.60 -20.18
N LEU A 621 -34.57 -15.08 -19.44
CA LEU A 621 -35.56 -14.24 -18.76
C LEU A 621 -34.90 -13.26 -17.78
N PHE A 622 -33.99 -13.74 -16.94
CA PHE A 622 -33.26 -12.89 -16.00
C PHE A 622 -32.42 -11.82 -16.69
N SER A 623 -31.77 -12.17 -17.82
CA SER A 623 -31.01 -11.22 -18.63
C SER A 623 -31.91 -10.18 -19.33
N LEU A 624 -33.09 -10.60 -19.81
CA LEU A 624 -34.09 -9.72 -20.43
C LEU A 624 -34.74 -8.77 -19.41
N ILE A 625 -35.00 -9.23 -18.18
CA ILE A 625 -35.51 -8.41 -17.08
C ILE A 625 -34.50 -7.29 -16.76
N ASN A 626 -33.21 -7.63 -16.61
CA ASN A 626 -32.15 -6.64 -16.38
C ASN A 626 -31.95 -5.70 -17.58
N ALA A 627 -32.17 -6.19 -18.81
CA ALA A 627 -32.12 -5.36 -20.03
C ALA A 627 -33.15 -4.24 -20.02
N LEU A 628 -34.40 -4.60 -19.72
CA LEU A 628 -35.54 -3.68 -19.73
C LEU A 628 -35.51 -2.76 -18.50
N ALA A 629 -35.01 -3.24 -17.37
CA ALA A 629 -34.76 -2.43 -16.17
C ALA A 629 -33.82 -1.26 -16.49
N TRP A 630 -32.69 -1.55 -17.14
CA TRP A 630 -31.76 -0.53 -17.61
C TRP A 630 -32.37 0.38 -18.69
N LEU A 631 -33.11 -0.18 -19.65
CA LEU A 631 -33.71 0.58 -20.76
C LEU A 631 -34.78 1.60 -20.29
N PHE A 632 -35.54 1.26 -19.24
CA PHE A 632 -36.62 2.09 -18.71
C PHE A 632 -36.26 2.82 -17.41
N GLY A 633 -35.01 2.73 -16.93
CA GLY A 633 -34.58 3.32 -15.66
C GLY A 633 -35.30 2.76 -14.43
N ALA A 634 -35.87 1.55 -14.53
CA ALA A 634 -36.69 0.91 -13.51
C ALA A 634 -35.90 -0.16 -12.75
N SER A 635 -36.36 -0.55 -11.56
CA SER A 635 -35.72 -1.67 -10.84
C SER A 635 -35.99 -3.01 -11.56
N PRO A 636 -35.04 -3.96 -11.57
CA PRO A 636 -35.25 -5.30 -12.12
C PRO A 636 -36.45 -6.03 -11.49
N VAL A 637 -36.74 -5.74 -10.22
CA VAL A 637 -37.89 -6.31 -9.50
C VAL A 637 -39.21 -5.85 -10.10
N ILE A 638 -39.35 -4.56 -10.44
CA ILE A 638 -40.57 -4.01 -11.06
C ILE A 638 -40.81 -4.67 -12.43
N ILE A 639 -39.77 -4.79 -13.27
CA ILE A 639 -39.86 -5.46 -14.56
C ILE A 639 -40.22 -6.95 -14.39
N ALA A 640 -39.63 -7.65 -13.41
CA ALA A 640 -39.95 -9.04 -13.11
C ALA A 640 -41.41 -9.22 -12.67
N ILE A 641 -41.94 -8.31 -11.84
CA ILE A 641 -43.36 -8.31 -11.43
C ILE A 641 -44.28 -8.11 -12.63
N ILE A 642 -43.98 -7.16 -13.53
CA ILE A 642 -44.76 -6.94 -14.75
C ILE A 642 -44.77 -8.20 -15.63
N PHE A 643 -43.60 -8.82 -15.85
CA PHE A 643 -43.52 -10.09 -16.59
C PHE A 643 -44.29 -11.22 -15.91
N GLY A 644 -44.22 -11.32 -14.57
CA GLY A 644 -44.97 -12.30 -13.78
C GLY A 644 -46.48 -12.13 -13.90
N LEU A 645 -46.99 -10.89 -13.84
CA LEU A 645 -48.42 -10.57 -14.00
C LEU A 645 -48.91 -10.88 -15.43
N VAL A 646 -48.13 -10.53 -16.45
CA VAL A 646 -48.44 -10.85 -17.85
C VAL A 646 -48.46 -12.38 -18.06
N ALA A 647 -47.45 -13.10 -17.54
CA ALA A 647 -47.40 -14.56 -17.62
C ALA A 647 -48.60 -15.20 -16.89
N ALA A 648 -48.92 -14.75 -15.68
CA ALA A 648 -50.08 -15.22 -14.93
C ALA A 648 -51.41 -14.97 -15.68
N PHE A 649 -51.58 -13.80 -16.30
CA PHE A 649 -52.75 -13.50 -17.13
C PHE A 649 -52.88 -14.49 -18.31
N PHE A 650 -51.79 -14.76 -19.04
CA PHE A 650 -51.81 -15.74 -20.13
C PHE A 650 -52.03 -17.17 -19.65
N ILE A 651 -51.45 -17.59 -18.51
CA ILE A 651 -51.67 -18.90 -17.89
C ILE A 651 -53.14 -19.06 -17.47
N ILE A 652 -53.73 -18.07 -16.80
CA ILE A 652 -55.15 -18.07 -16.41
C ILE A 652 -56.06 -18.14 -17.66
N ARG A 653 -55.73 -17.39 -18.72
CA ARG A 653 -56.47 -17.42 -19.99
C ARG A 653 -56.35 -18.77 -20.69
N PHE A 654 -55.18 -19.40 -20.66
CA PHE A 654 -54.93 -20.74 -21.21
C PHE A 654 -55.68 -21.83 -20.43
N LEU A 655 -55.58 -21.83 -19.10
CA LEU A 655 -56.31 -22.75 -18.21
C LEU A 655 -57.84 -22.62 -18.36
N LYS A 656 -58.37 -21.40 -18.53
CA LYS A 656 -59.78 -21.18 -18.83
C LYS A 656 -60.20 -21.76 -20.18
N ARG A 657 -59.32 -21.75 -21.19
CA ARG A 657 -59.58 -22.25 -22.55
C ARG A 657 -59.44 -23.77 -22.69
N PHE A 658 -58.57 -24.39 -21.89
CA PHE A 658 -58.26 -25.83 -21.93
C PHE A 658 -58.73 -26.59 -20.66
N LYS A 659 -59.86 -26.20 -20.05
CA LYS A 659 -60.44 -26.87 -18.87
C LYS A 659 -60.54 -28.40 -19.01
N TRP A 660 -60.86 -28.90 -20.20
CA TRP A 660 -60.98 -30.34 -20.48
C TRP A 660 -59.65 -31.10 -20.39
N PHE A 661 -58.51 -30.44 -20.67
CA PHE A 661 -57.20 -31.09 -20.67
C PHE A 661 -56.68 -31.36 -19.25
N PHE A 662 -57.10 -30.56 -18.26
CA PHE A 662 -56.70 -30.69 -16.85
C PHE A 662 -57.74 -31.38 -15.95
N MET A 663 -58.92 -31.72 -16.47
CA MET A 663 -59.93 -32.51 -15.77
C MET A 663 -59.39 -33.79 -15.12
N PRO A 664 -58.61 -34.67 -15.79
CA PRO A 664 -58.10 -35.90 -15.17
C PRO A 664 -57.17 -35.62 -13.97
N PHE A 665 -56.32 -34.59 -14.05
CA PHE A 665 -55.46 -34.20 -12.93
C PHE A 665 -56.25 -33.64 -11.73
N LEU A 666 -57.29 -32.84 -11.98
CA LEU A 666 -58.19 -32.34 -10.93
C LEU A 666 -58.97 -33.46 -10.26
N VAL A 667 -59.37 -34.50 -11.00
CA VAL A 667 -60.01 -35.70 -10.44
C VAL A 667 -59.03 -36.50 -9.59
N CYS A 668 -57.81 -36.77 -10.06
CA CYS A 668 -56.77 -37.43 -9.26
C CYS A 668 -56.46 -36.66 -7.96
N PHE A 669 -56.36 -35.33 -8.00
CA PHE A 669 -56.12 -34.52 -6.79
C PHE A 669 -57.30 -34.58 -5.80
N ARG A 670 -58.53 -34.70 -6.30
CA ARG A 670 -59.75 -34.88 -5.48
C ARG A 670 -59.83 -36.27 -4.83
N ILE A 671 -59.28 -37.29 -5.47
CA ILE A 671 -59.16 -38.64 -4.92
C ILE A 671 -58.03 -38.69 -3.88
N LEU A 672 -56.88 -38.07 -4.15
CA LEU A 672 -55.75 -38.02 -3.22
C LEU A 672 -56.09 -37.28 -1.93
N LYS A 673 -56.86 -36.19 -2.01
CA LYS A 673 -57.41 -35.46 -0.84
C LYS A 673 -58.54 -36.21 -0.10
N ARG A 674 -58.75 -37.49 -0.40
CA ARG A 674 -59.64 -38.42 0.31
C ARG A 674 -58.86 -39.52 1.06
N PHE A 675 -57.53 -39.53 0.91
CA PHE A 675 -56.56 -40.42 1.54
C PHE A 675 -55.51 -39.68 2.39
N LEU A 676 -55.73 -38.38 2.62
CA LEU A 676 -55.04 -37.45 3.51
C LEU A 676 -56.10 -36.74 4.35
#